data_AF-A0A6P5ECV5-F1
#
_entry.id   AF-A0A6P5ECV5-F1
#
_cell.length_a   1.000
_cell.length_b   1.000
_cell.length_c   1.000
_cell.angle_alpha   90.00
_cell.angle_beta   90.00
_cell.angle_gamma   90.00
#
_symmetry.space_group_name_H-M   'P 1'
#
loop_
_entity.id
_entity.type
_entity.pdbx_description
1 polymer ?
#
loop_
_entity_poly.entity_id
_entity_poly.type
_entity_poly.pdbx_seq_one_letter_code
_entity_poly.pdbx_strand_id
1 'polypeptide(L)'
;MAEAVVSSLLLNIGATLASEATKAATSRLLTRISAMRDLVEDISDIKGELESMLSFLRIAERLKEKDESTKTIIKQTRDLAFDIEDIIDGFTYKLGEEQGGVLPKTIKRCRNITTWRRLSKRLNKIKVKLRNIKERRERYDTKGMENEARPLIAVGGSESHAELAHFVEEDDIVGIDEYRDLLLRWLKDEDEQQRQHMTISVLGMGGLGKTTLVTHVYNIIKASFDACAWVAVSQSYETRDLLRHILKEFCREDRGKREVRNNIDTMDYRSLVEEIRTYLQCKNYILILDDVWSTDVMDNIKNALLNSNSKSRIVLTTRIRDVALLADEHRLFELKTLEANPSWDLFCKNAFWKSAKKICPPPLEQCAKKIVEKCGGLPLAIVSIARLLSFRKQTGSEWEKIYKDLEWYLTNNESKLHGKVHDILKLSLDDLPHYLRNCFLYCSSFPEDYTIDSVWLIRLWVAEGFIEERGITMEEMAEDYLNELVHRCLLQVVKRNEVGRVCACRMHDIIRVLALSESKELSFCMVYEHSPIILQGSKARRLSVIRNITNYRTEDESHLRSVLIFKDSMSYDLLKSVLRSSKFLRVLELQGALIEKLPSEICNLFNLHYLCLQETKIKELPRSIGKLRNLQILDIVSNKIKKLPKGITELQKLRHLNLPYNLDKNINAIAGIWRLKGLQTLEYIKATTEIVRNVEALTELRSFSIKGVRTHHCADLWNSITKMNHLNYLEVRSVRGQELQQLGTLRLPSPIKELWLCGELDKTSLPELATSFGSLTNLTRLSLFYAKLDEDTFPYLQALPALMLLNLFSAYDGMKLHFQATSFPKLKELYITDASKLSQVEIERGAMPNLNKLELYCCPELKELPRGIEYLTTLQDLFISYPAEELVELLLGGGGGEGDHSNDWRTRVRHIPNFTISFKRDRKVVEERIQ
;
A
#
# COMPACT_ATOMS: atom_id res chain seq x y z
N MET A 1 19.35 14.27 3.09
CA MET A 1 18.44 14.07 4.26
C MET A 1 18.53 15.20 5.26
N ALA A 2 19.73 15.64 5.63
CA ALA A 2 19.89 16.78 6.54
C ALA A 2 19.21 18.02 5.96
N GLU A 3 19.31 18.23 4.64
CA GLU A 3 18.58 19.27 3.90
C GLU A 3 17.06 19.17 4.11
N ALA A 4 16.47 17.99 4.00
CA ALA A 4 15.02 17.79 4.15
C ALA A 4 14.56 18.11 5.59
N VAL A 5 15.32 17.68 6.60
CA VAL A 5 15.02 17.97 8.01
C VAL A 5 15.08 19.47 8.28
N VAL A 6 16.15 20.14 7.83
CA VAL A 6 16.33 21.59 8.00
C VAL A 6 15.23 22.37 7.26
N SER A 7 14.86 21.96 6.05
CA SER A 7 13.80 22.60 5.27
C SER A 7 12.43 22.49 5.97
N SER A 8 12.07 21.30 6.44
CA SER A 8 10.84 21.07 7.21
C SER A 8 10.82 21.90 8.50
N LEU A 9 11.96 21.97 9.18
CA LEU A 9 12.14 22.75 10.39
C LEU A 9 11.95 24.25 10.16
N LEU A 10 12.50 24.80 9.06
CA LEU A 10 12.34 26.20 8.69
C LEU A 10 10.88 26.58 8.43
N LEU A 11 10.12 25.70 7.77
CA LEU A 11 8.67 25.87 7.59
C LEU A 11 7.94 25.91 8.93
N ASN A 12 8.25 24.96 9.83
CA ASN A 12 7.64 24.88 11.16
C ASN A 12 7.97 26.11 12.02
N ILE A 13 9.22 26.59 11.99
CA ILE A 13 9.63 27.81 12.69
C ILE A 13 8.89 29.01 12.10
N GLY A 14 8.82 29.12 10.77
CA GLY A 14 8.10 30.19 10.08
C GLY A 14 6.63 30.27 10.50
N ALA A 15 5.92 29.14 10.50
CA ALA A 15 4.54 29.05 10.95
C ALA A 15 4.38 29.42 12.44
N THR A 16 5.30 28.97 13.29
CA THR A 16 5.30 29.25 14.73
C THR A 16 5.46 30.75 15.00
N LEU A 17 6.44 31.38 14.35
CA LEU A 17 6.72 32.82 14.50
C LEU A 17 5.59 33.68 13.92
N ALA A 18 5.01 33.30 12.77
CA ALA A 18 3.86 34.00 12.18
C ALA A 18 2.62 33.95 13.09
N SER A 19 2.34 32.79 13.69
CA SER A 19 1.30 32.62 14.71
C SER A 19 1.50 33.52 15.93
N GLU A 20 2.75 33.83 16.30
CA GLU A 20 3.04 34.68 17.46
C GLU A 20 3.04 36.17 17.11
N ALA A 21 3.56 36.56 15.95
CA ALA A 21 3.54 37.95 15.46
C ALA A 21 2.11 38.49 15.26
N THR A 22 1.22 37.67 14.70
CA THR A 22 -0.22 37.99 14.57
C THR A 22 -0.90 38.19 15.93
N LYS A 23 -0.41 37.53 16.99
CA LYS A 23 -0.95 37.65 18.36
C LYS A 23 -0.31 38.80 19.15
N ALA A 24 0.97 39.11 18.90
CA ALA A 24 1.66 40.27 19.46
C ALA A 24 0.96 41.59 19.09
N ALA A 25 0.43 41.68 17.86
CA ALA A 25 -0.37 42.81 17.40
C ALA A 25 -1.69 43.00 18.19
N THR A 26 -2.17 41.96 18.89
CA THR A 26 -3.45 41.99 19.65
C THR A 26 -3.30 42.11 21.17
N SER A 27 -2.09 42.14 21.74
CA SER A 27 -1.94 42.23 23.20
C SER A 27 -0.74 43.06 23.69
N ARG A 28 -1.00 44.06 24.54
CA ARG A 28 -0.01 44.89 25.26
C ARG A 28 0.79 44.13 26.35
N LEU A 29 0.81 42.79 26.32
CA LEU A 29 1.17 41.92 27.46
C LEU A 29 2.55 41.26 27.37
N LEU A 30 3.32 41.45 26.28
CA LEU A 30 4.63 40.80 26.09
C LEU A 30 5.73 41.32 27.02
N THR A 31 5.55 42.45 27.71
CA THR A 31 6.55 43.06 28.60
C THR A 31 6.73 42.36 29.96
N ARG A 32 5.83 41.44 30.37
CA ARG A 32 5.87 40.84 31.73
C ARG A 32 6.49 39.43 31.83
N ILE A 33 7.00 38.83 30.76
CA ILE A 33 7.64 37.49 30.81
C ILE A 33 8.88 37.46 29.91
N SER A 34 10.02 37.97 30.41
CA SER A 34 11.30 38.01 29.66
C SER A 34 11.67 36.66 29.05
N ALA A 35 11.55 35.57 29.82
CA ALA A 35 11.93 34.23 29.38
C ALA A 35 11.21 33.69 28.13
N MET A 36 10.00 34.17 27.81
CA MET A 36 9.28 33.77 26.59
C MET A 36 9.75 34.60 25.39
N ARG A 37 9.92 35.91 25.59
CA ARG A 37 10.48 36.81 24.57
C ARG A 37 11.88 36.37 24.17
N ASP A 38 12.74 36.10 25.16
CA ASP A 38 14.11 35.66 24.94
C ASP A 38 14.15 34.32 24.16
N LEU A 39 13.20 33.40 24.41
CA LEU A 39 13.07 32.16 23.65
C LEU A 39 12.60 32.38 22.20
N VAL A 40 11.68 33.32 21.97
CA VAL A 40 11.22 33.67 20.60
C VAL A 40 12.34 34.33 19.80
N GLU A 41 13.11 35.23 20.42
CA GLU A 41 14.33 35.80 19.84
C GLU A 41 15.35 34.68 19.54
N ASP A 42 15.58 33.78 20.50
CA ASP A 42 16.49 32.64 20.30
C ASP A 42 16.06 31.73 19.13
N ILE A 43 14.75 31.49 18.96
CA ILE A 43 14.18 30.71 17.84
C ILE A 43 14.37 31.46 16.51
N SER A 44 14.19 32.78 16.51
CA SER A 44 14.41 33.62 15.32
C SER A 44 15.88 33.59 14.88
N ASP A 45 16.82 33.69 15.82
CA ASP A 45 18.26 33.58 15.51
C ASP A 45 18.61 32.23 14.87
N ILE A 46 18.07 31.14 15.44
CA ILE A 46 18.31 29.79 14.94
C ILE A 46 17.70 29.58 13.55
N LYS A 47 16.59 30.27 13.23
CA LYS A 47 16.04 30.25 11.88
C LYS A 47 17.08 30.73 10.86
N GLY A 48 17.76 31.84 11.13
CA GLY A 48 18.82 32.37 10.25
C GLY A 48 20.02 31.42 10.12
N GLU A 49 20.39 30.75 11.21
CA GLU A 49 21.45 29.71 11.19
C GLU A 49 21.03 28.48 10.36
N LEU A 50 19.78 28.04 10.48
CA LEU A 50 19.24 26.91 9.72
C LEU A 50 19.13 27.22 8.22
N GLU A 51 18.74 28.45 7.84
CA GLU A 51 18.77 28.91 6.44
C GLU A 51 20.20 28.86 5.87
N SER A 52 21.17 29.29 6.66
CA SER A 52 22.59 29.22 6.30
C SER A 52 23.06 27.76 6.16
N MET A 53 22.67 26.88 7.09
CA MET A 53 23.00 25.44 7.03
C MET A 53 22.35 24.75 5.84
N LEU A 54 21.12 25.11 5.49
CA LEU A 54 20.45 24.56 4.31
C LEU A 54 21.25 24.87 3.03
N SER A 55 21.73 26.11 2.90
CA SER A 55 22.56 26.51 1.75
C SER A 55 23.88 25.71 1.68
N PHE A 56 24.50 25.44 2.84
CA PHE A 56 25.69 24.61 2.95
C PHE A 56 25.41 23.15 2.58
N LEU A 57 24.34 22.55 3.13
CA LEU A 57 23.99 21.14 2.92
C LEU A 57 23.73 20.81 1.45
N ARG A 58 23.13 21.73 0.69
CA ARG A 58 22.92 21.58 -0.77
C ARG A 58 24.21 21.35 -1.56
N ILE A 59 25.33 21.89 -1.08
CA ILE A 59 26.65 21.75 -1.71
C ILE A 59 27.38 20.54 -1.11
N ALA A 60 27.33 20.41 0.22
CA ALA A 60 28.04 19.38 0.96
C ALA A 60 27.51 17.96 0.71
N GLU A 61 26.18 17.77 0.54
CA GLU A 61 25.60 16.44 0.25
C GLU A 61 26.14 15.85 -1.07
N ARG A 62 26.60 16.68 -2.03
CA ARG A 62 27.21 16.23 -3.30
C ARG A 62 28.68 15.81 -3.16
N LEU A 63 29.35 16.23 -2.09
CA LEU A 63 30.76 15.95 -1.83
C LEU A 63 30.97 14.90 -0.72
N LYS A 64 29.87 14.41 -0.12
CA LYS A 64 29.86 13.55 1.08
C LYS A 64 30.70 12.26 0.93
N GLU A 65 30.82 11.73 -0.29
CA GLU A 65 31.56 10.48 -0.57
C GLU A 65 33.06 10.71 -0.77
N LYS A 66 33.49 11.96 -0.96
CA LYS A 66 34.88 12.33 -1.21
C LYS A 66 35.62 12.85 0.03
N ASP A 67 34.89 13.17 1.10
CA ASP A 67 35.45 13.76 2.31
C ASP A 67 34.70 13.32 3.58
N GLU A 68 35.37 12.49 4.38
CA GLU A 68 34.85 11.94 5.65
C GLU A 68 34.61 13.04 6.71
N SER A 69 35.34 14.16 6.62
CA SER A 69 35.14 15.31 7.50
C SER A 69 33.82 16.01 7.19
N THR A 70 33.49 16.21 5.91
CA THR A 70 32.19 16.70 5.45
C THR A 70 31.05 15.76 5.87
N LYS A 71 31.23 14.45 5.74
CA LYS A 71 30.26 13.45 6.19
C LYS A 71 29.95 13.56 7.69
N THR A 72 30.99 13.73 8.50
CA THR A 72 30.86 13.91 9.95
C THR A 72 30.10 15.19 10.31
N ILE A 73 30.36 16.28 9.59
CA ILE A 73 29.69 17.57 9.81
C ILE A 73 28.20 17.47 9.43
N ILE A 74 27.87 16.87 8.29
CA ILE A 74 26.48 16.65 7.86
C ILE A 74 25.71 15.87 8.94
N LYS A 75 26.32 14.82 9.50
CA LYS A 75 25.74 14.04 10.59
C LYS A 75 25.49 14.88 11.84
N GLN A 76 26.47 15.67 12.28
CA GLN A 76 26.34 16.52 13.47
C GLN A 76 25.27 17.61 13.29
N THR A 77 25.22 18.24 12.11
CA THR A 77 24.20 19.25 11.78
C THR A 77 22.80 18.65 11.79
N ARG A 78 22.62 17.45 11.21
CA ARG A 78 21.35 16.74 11.24
C ARG A 78 20.89 16.42 12.67
N ASP A 79 21.79 15.90 13.51
CA ASP A 79 21.48 15.57 14.91
C ASP A 79 21.01 16.83 15.68
N LEU A 80 21.64 17.98 15.44
CA LEU A 80 21.24 19.25 16.06
C LEU A 80 19.92 19.78 15.51
N ALA A 81 19.63 19.60 14.21
CA ALA A 81 18.35 19.96 13.63
C ALA A 81 17.19 19.17 14.29
N PHE A 82 17.39 17.88 14.57
CA PHE A 82 16.42 17.08 15.33
C PHE A 82 16.23 17.59 16.76
N ASP A 83 17.30 17.96 17.46
CA ASP A 83 17.21 18.55 18.80
C ASP A 83 16.41 19.87 18.80
N ILE A 84 16.59 20.70 17.77
CA ILE A 84 15.87 21.97 17.59
C ILE A 84 14.39 21.70 17.32
N GLU A 85 14.07 20.73 16.45
CA GLU A 85 12.70 20.31 16.16
C GLU A 85 11.93 19.91 17.43
N ASP A 86 12.58 19.15 18.33
CA ASP A 86 11.96 18.75 19.60
C ASP A 86 11.72 19.94 20.54
N ILE A 87 12.60 20.94 20.51
CA ILE A 87 12.41 22.17 21.28
C ILE A 87 11.21 22.97 20.73
N ILE A 88 11.08 23.07 19.41
CA ILE A 88 9.97 23.80 18.77
C ILE A 88 8.65 23.07 18.98
N ASP A 89 8.61 21.75 18.87
CA ASP A 89 7.40 20.97 19.15
C ASP A 89 6.97 21.14 20.61
N GLY A 90 7.94 21.05 21.54
CA GLY A 90 7.70 21.32 22.96
C GLY A 90 7.24 22.75 23.22
N PHE A 91 7.76 23.72 22.45
CA PHE A 91 7.38 25.12 22.55
C PHE A 91 5.94 25.36 22.08
N THR A 92 5.63 24.87 20.89
CA THR A 92 4.32 24.97 20.24
C THR A 92 3.22 24.30 21.07
N TYR A 93 3.50 23.13 21.64
CA TYR A 93 2.57 22.45 22.54
C TYR A 93 2.19 23.34 23.74
N LYS A 94 3.19 23.92 24.39
CA LYS A 94 2.99 24.74 25.58
C LYS A 94 2.29 26.07 25.28
N LEU A 95 2.50 26.64 24.09
CA LEU A 95 1.72 27.78 23.58
C LEU A 95 0.25 27.39 23.36
N GLY A 96 -0.02 26.18 22.86
CA GLY A 96 -1.37 25.65 22.65
C GLY A 96 -2.16 25.40 23.95
N GLU A 97 -1.49 25.04 25.06
CA GLU A 97 -2.12 24.90 26.38
C GLU A 97 -2.68 26.24 26.91
N GLU A 98 -2.13 27.38 26.50
CA GLU A 98 -2.58 28.71 26.93
C GLU A 98 -3.99 29.04 26.42
N GLN A 99 -4.41 28.41 25.31
CA GLN A 99 -5.65 28.73 24.60
C GLN A 99 -6.88 27.92 25.08
N GLY A 100 -6.68 26.78 25.76
CA GLY A 100 -7.78 25.88 26.18
C GLY A 100 -8.03 25.84 27.69
N GLY A 101 -9.28 25.92 28.14
CA GLY A 101 -9.71 25.77 29.54
C GLY A 101 -10.03 27.08 30.29
N VAL A 102 -10.72 26.98 31.43
CA VAL A 102 -11.40 28.08 32.17
C VAL A 102 -10.45 29.10 32.85
N LEU A 103 -9.16 28.77 33.03
CA LEU A 103 -8.21 29.67 33.69
C LEU A 103 -7.77 30.88 32.82
N PRO A 104 -7.56 32.07 33.42
CA PRO A 104 -6.98 33.23 32.74
C PRO A 104 -5.61 32.92 32.12
N LYS A 105 -5.36 33.42 30.89
CA LYS A 105 -4.13 33.21 30.11
C LYS A 105 -2.85 33.56 30.89
N THR A 106 -2.91 34.58 31.75
CA THR A 106 -1.82 35.03 32.63
C THR A 106 -1.38 33.96 33.65
N ILE A 107 -2.32 33.22 34.25
CA ILE A 107 -2.00 32.18 35.24
C ILE A 107 -1.39 30.94 34.57
N LYS A 108 -1.85 30.60 33.35
CA LYS A 108 -1.27 29.51 32.55
C LYS A 108 0.15 29.81 32.10
N ARG A 109 0.41 31.06 31.68
CA ARG A 109 1.75 31.55 31.32
C ARG A 109 2.73 31.49 32.48
N CYS A 110 2.31 31.86 33.69
CA CYS A 110 3.15 31.72 34.90
C CYS A 110 3.45 30.26 35.24
N ARG A 111 2.50 29.32 35.02
CA ARG A 111 2.72 27.88 35.24
C ARG A 111 3.77 27.26 34.32
N ASN A 112 3.92 27.78 33.10
CA ASN A 112 4.84 27.22 32.10
C ASN A 112 6.25 27.84 32.12
N ILE A 113 6.51 28.84 32.99
CA ILE A 113 7.78 29.59 33.01
C ILE A 113 9.04 28.71 33.22
N THR A 114 8.93 27.67 34.04
CA THR A 114 10.01 26.71 34.27
C THR A 114 10.32 25.89 33.02
N THR A 115 9.28 25.57 32.24
CA THR A 115 9.42 24.86 30.95
C THR A 115 10.06 25.78 29.90
N TRP A 116 9.64 27.05 29.84
CA TRP A 116 10.24 28.05 28.94
C TRP A 116 11.74 28.24 29.20
N ARG A 117 12.13 28.44 30.47
CA ARG A 117 13.55 28.53 30.84
C ARG A 117 14.33 27.27 30.49
N ARG A 118 13.74 26.10 30.67
CA ARG A 118 14.36 24.82 30.31
C ARG A 118 14.57 24.71 28.79
N LEU A 119 13.57 25.08 27.98
CA LEU A 119 13.68 25.07 26.52
C LEU A 119 14.73 26.07 26.03
N SER A 120 14.73 27.30 26.52
CA SER A 120 15.76 28.30 26.17
C SER A 120 17.16 27.85 26.57
N LYS A 121 17.35 27.25 27.76
CA LYS A 121 18.65 26.69 28.17
C LYS A 121 19.13 25.58 27.23
N ARG A 122 18.22 24.69 26.78
CA ARG A 122 18.55 23.65 25.79
C ARG A 122 18.93 24.26 24.44
N LEU A 123 18.17 25.26 24.00
CA LEU A 123 18.38 25.95 22.73
C LEU A 123 19.72 26.69 22.70
N ASN A 124 20.06 27.38 23.78
CA ASN A 124 21.36 28.03 23.96
C ASN A 124 22.53 27.03 23.96
N LYS A 125 22.35 25.83 24.55
CA LYS A 125 23.34 24.76 24.45
C LYS A 125 23.55 24.30 23.00
N ILE A 126 22.49 24.27 22.18
CA ILE A 126 22.59 23.95 20.75
C ILE A 126 23.34 25.04 20.00
N LYS A 127 23.03 26.33 20.24
CA LYS A 127 23.77 27.47 19.65
C LYS A 127 25.29 27.34 19.88
N VAL A 128 25.70 27.00 21.11
CA VAL A 128 27.11 26.74 21.45
C VAL A 128 27.67 25.54 20.68
N LYS A 129 26.93 24.44 20.58
CA LYS A 129 27.36 23.27 19.79
C LYS A 129 27.54 23.60 18.31
N LEU A 130 26.63 24.37 17.70
CA LEU A 130 26.73 24.79 16.29
C LEU A 130 27.98 25.64 16.07
N ARG A 131 28.28 26.58 16.97
CA ARG A 131 29.53 27.35 16.95
C ARG A 131 30.76 26.45 17.02
N ASN A 132 30.76 25.48 17.95
CA ASN A 132 31.86 24.53 18.10
C ASN A 132 32.03 23.62 16.85
N ILE A 133 30.97 23.36 16.08
CA ILE A 133 31.09 22.65 14.79
C ILE A 133 31.81 23.53 13.79
N LYS A 134 31.39 24.79 13.64
CA LYS A 134 32.02 25.76 12.74
C LYS A 134 33.51 25.93 13.05
N GLU A 135 33.85 26.16 14.31
CA GLU A 135 35.25 26.30 14.74
C GLU A 135 36.07 25.02 14.54
N ARG A 136 35.50 23.83 14.77
CA ARG A 136 36.21 22.56 14.50
C ARG A 136 36.45 22.40 13.01
N ARG A 137 35.49 22.76 12.17
CA ARG A 137 35.65 22.73 10.72
C ARG A 137 36.80 23.64 10.29
N GLU A 138 36.84 24.88 10.78
CA GLU A 138 37.93 25.83 10.47
C GLU A 138 39.30 25.34 10.95
N ARG A 139 39.36 24.67 12.12
CA ARG A 139 40.61 24.11 12.66
C ARG A 139 41.13 22.87 11.92
N TYR A 140 40.22 22.08 11.35
CA TYR A 140 40.54 20.81 10.69
C TYR A 140 40.27 20.85 9.18
N ASP A 141 40.15 22.04 8.57
CA ASP A 141 39.99 22.21 7.12
C ASP A 141 41.33 21.87 6.43
N THR A 142 41.60 20.59 6.28
CA THR A 142 42.81 20.06 5.67
C THR A 142 42.66 20.08 4.16
N LYS A 143 42.86 21.26 3.55
CA LYS A 143 43.30 21.29 2.15
C LYS A 143 44.71 20.71 2.08
N GLY A 144 44.84 19.43 1.71
CA GLY A 144 46.08 18.88 1.16
C GLY A 144 46.79 17.77 1.94
N MET A 145 46.09 16.77 2.48
CA MET A 145 46.76 15.53 2.92
C MET A 145 45.96 14.30 2.48
N GLU A 146 46.12 13.92 1.22
CA GLU A 146 45.85 12.55 0.76
C GLU A 146 47.06 11.68 1.15
N ASN A 147 46.86 10.70 2.03
CA ASN A 147 47.12 9.29 1.72
C ASN A 147 46.98 8.39 2.95
N GLU A 148 46.34 7.24 2.68
CA GLU A 148 46.44 5.95 3.37
C GLU A 148 46.00 5.84 4.84
N ALA A 149 44.77 5.36 5.04
CA ALA A 149 44.47 4.47 6.16
C ALA A 149 43.23 3.59 5.87
N ARG A 150 43.44 2.27 5.79
CA ARG A 150 42.40 1.23 5.85
C ARG A 150 41.78 1.15 7.25
N PRO A 151 40.52 0.71 7.38
CA PRO A 151 40.15 -0.09 8.54
C PRO A 151 39.36 -1.39 8.22
N LEU A 152 39.49 -2.29 9.19
CA LEU A 152 39.08 -3.69 9.22
C LEU A 152 37.58 -3.93 9.50
N ILE A 153 37.09 -4.95 8.79
CA ILE A 153 36.15 -6.03 9.15
C ILE A 153 35.37 -5.90 10.47
N ALA A 154 34.03 -5.93 10.35
CA ALA A 154 33.15 -6.63 11.30
C ALA A 154 31.87 -7.15 10.58
N VAL A 155 31.91 -8.45 10.29
CA VAL A 155 30.87 -9.50 10.41
C VAL A 155 29.38 -9.10 10.26
N GLY A 156 28.76 -9.67 9.21
CA GLY A 156 27.59 -10.54 9.32
C GLY A 156 26.21 -9.90 9.19
N GLY A 157 25.49 -10.27 8.12
CA GLY A 157 24.05 -10.02 7.96
C GLY A 157 23.65 -10.03 6.48
N SER A 158 23.38 -11.21 5.93
CA SER A 158 22.72 -11.40 4.62
C SER A 158 21.26 -11.67 4.91
N GLU A 159 20.36 -10.86 4.33
CA GLU A 159 18.90 -11.03 4.35
C GLU A 159 18.38 -10.84 2.92
N SER A 160 17.44 -11.68 2.48
CA SER A 160 16.75 -11.56 1.20
C SER A 160 15.53 -12.51 1.07
N HIS A 161 14.34 -11.92 1.03
CA HIS A 161 13.47 -11.71 -0.15
C HIS A 161 12.71 -12.91 -0.72
N ALA A 162 11.38 -12.79 -0.79
CA ALA A 162 10.57 -13.03 -1.99
C ALA A 162 9.09 -12.68 -1.73
N GLU A 163 8.50 -11.74 -2.49
CA GLU A 163 7.12 -11.63 -2.99
C GLU A 163 7.14 -10.52 -4.08
N LEU A 164 7.51 -10.77 -5.34
CA LEU A 164 7.60 -9.68 -6.34
C LEU A 164 7.48 -10.18 -7.78
N ALA A 165 6.27 -10.29 -8.37
CA ALA A 165 6.07 -10.25 -9.85
C ALA A 165 4.62 -10.34 -10.39
N HIS A 166 3.55 -10.10 -9.64
CA HIS A 166 2.20 -10.27 -10.23
C HIS A 166 1.78 -9.27 -11.33
N PHE A 167 2.55 -8.21 -11.61
CA PHE A 167 2.11 -7.11 -12.51
C PHE A 167 3.24 -6.48 -13.33
N VAL A 168 4.03 -7.30 -14.03
CA VAL A 168 4.81 -6.81 -15.18
C VAL A 168 3.88 -6.84 -16.40
N GLU A 169 3.66 -5.70 -17.06
CA GLU A 169 2.92 -5.67 -18.33
C GLU A 169 3.66 -6.58 -19.34
N GLU A 170 2.94 -7.47 -20.03
CA GLU A 170 3.53 -8.45 -20.97
C GLU A 170 4.38 -7.77 -22.06
N ASP A 171 4.06 -6.50 -22.39
CA ASP A 171 4.77 -5.68 -23.38
C ASP A 171 6.20 -5.26 -22.96
N ASP A 172 6.54 -5.35 -21.68
CA ASP A 172 7.85 -4.96 -21.12
C ASP A 172 8.82 -6.14 -20.91
N ILE A 173 8.37 -7.38 -21.17
CA ILE A 173 9.20 -8.58 -21.03
C ILE A 173 10.00 -8.83 -22.32
N VAL A 174 11.33 -8.98 -22.21
CA VAL A 174 12.20 -9.22 -23.38
C VAL A 174 13.27 -10.27 -23.08
N GLY A 175 13.62 -11.06 -24.11
CA GLY A 175 14.79 -11.95 -24.08
C GLY A 175 14.66 -13.18 -23.17
N ILE A 176 13.44 -13.61 -22.83
CA ILE A 176 13.19 -14.79 -22.00
C ILE A 176 12.54 -15.96 -22.75
N ASP A 177 12.29 -15.83 -24.06
CA ASP A 177 11.49 -16.79 -24.84
C ASP A 177 12.03 -18.22 -24.79
N GLU A 178 13.35 -18.39 -24.97
CA GLU A 178 14.00 -19.70 -24.93
C GLU A 178 13.83 -20.39 -23.56
N TYR A 179 14.06 -19.64 -22.47
CA TYR A 179 13.92 -20.14 -21.11
C TYR A 179 12.47 -20.42 -20.74
N ARG A 180 11.53 -19.58 -21.22
CA ARG A 180 10.08 -19.78 -21.06
C ARG A 180 9.68 -21.11 -21.70
N ASP A 181 10.07 -21.32 -22.95
CA ASP A 181 9.69 -22.50 -23.72
C ASP A 181 10.32 -23.78 -23.15
N LEU A 182 11.55 -23.69 -22.63
CA LEU A 182 12.20 -24.77 -21.90
C LEU A 182 11.45 -25.14 -20.61
N LEU A 183 11.13 -24.15 -19.77
CA LEU A 183 10.42 -24.38 -18.50
C LEU A 183 9.00 -24.93 -18.73
N LEU A 184 8.29 -24.40 -19.75
CA LEU A 184 6.98 -24.93 -20.16
C LEU A 184 7.08 -26.38 -20.63
N ARG A 185 8.12 -26.73 -21.39
CA ARG A 185 8.34 -28.11 -21.86
C ARG A 185 8.51 -29.06 -20.69
N TRP A 186 9.32 -28.71 -19.70
CA TRP A 186 9.54 -29.55 -18.51
C TRP A 186 8.30 -29.67 -17.63
N LEU A 187 7.53 -28.59 -17.49
CA LEU A 187 6.30 -28.63 -16.70
C LEU A 187 5.20 -29.48 -17.36
N LYS A 188 5.19 -29.58 -18.68
CA LYS A 188 4.26 -30.42 -19.48
C LYS A 188 4.73 -31.85 -19.70
N ASP A 189 5.95 -32.19 -19.29
CA ASP A 189 6.54 -33.50 -19.51
C ASP A 189 5.80 -34.56 -18.68
N GLU A 190 5.34 -35.65 -19.29
CA GLU A 190 4.60 -36.73 -18.61
C GLU A 190 5.46 -38.00 -18.60
N ASP A 191 6.28 -38.16 -17.58
CA ASP A 191 7.06 -39.38 -17.40
C ASP A 191 6.30 -40.36 -16.49
N GLU A 192 5.59 -41.31 -17.09
CA GLU A 192 4.73 -42.29 -16.41
C GLU A 192 5.49 -43.23 -15.45
N GLN A 193 6.83 -43.27 -15.51
CA GLN A 193 7.66 -44.12 -14.65
C GLN A 193 7.98 -43.50 -13.28
N GLN A 194 7.78 -42.19 -13.08
CA GLN A 194 8.07 -41.52 -11.82
C GLN A 194 6.90 -41.64 -10.82
N ARG A 195 7.17 -42.11 -9.59
CA ARG A 195 6.17 -42.23 -8.50
C ARG A 195 6.13 -41.03 -7.53
N GLN A 196 6.88 -39.96 -7.82
CA GLN A 196 7.03 -38.78 -6.95
C GLN A 196 6.87 -37.49 -7.77
N HIS A 197 6.70 -36.36 -7.08
CA HIS A 197 6.67 -35.03 -7.70
C HIS A 197 8.02 -34.69 -8.35
N MET A 198 7.99 -33.97 -9.47
CA MET A 198 9.20 -33.50 -10.16
C MET A 198 9.60 -32.12 -9.65
N THR A 199 10.88 -31.97 -9.28
CA THR A 199 11.47 -30.70 -8.85
C THR A 199 12.28 -30.10 -10.00
N ILE A 200 12.07 -28.81 -10.28
CA ILE A 200 12.77 -28.03 -11.32
C ILE A 200 13.43 -26.82 -10.66
N SER A 201 14.69 -26.55 -11.01
CA SER A 201 15.46 -25.45 -10.43
C SER A 201 15.85 -24.39 -11.47
N VAL A 202 15.61 -23.13 -11.14
CA VAL A 202 16.06 -21.96 -11.90
C VAL A 202 17.13 -21.22 -11.11
N LEU A 203 18.38 -21.32 -11.56
CA LEU A 203 19.53 -20.68 -10.92
C LEU A 203 19.85 -19.33 -11.58
N GLY A 204 20.31 -18.35 -10.80
CA GLY A 204 20.89 -17.13 -11.34
C GLY A 204 21.05 -16.02 -10.30
N MET A 205 21.92 -15.05 -10.57
CA MET A 205 22.15 -13.89 -9.68
C MET A 205 20.89 -13.00 -9.49
N GLY A 206 20.94 -12.12 -8.49
CA GLY A 206 19.88 -11.16 -8.20
C GLY A 206 19.69 -10.14 -9.35
N GLY A 207 18.43 -9.79 -9.65
CA GLY A 207 18.09 -8.80 -10.68
C GLY A 207 18.09 -9.32 -12.13
N LEU A 208 18.26 -10.63 -12.35
CA LEU A 208 18.20 -11.27 -13.68
C LEU A 208 16.79 -11.53 -14.22
N GLY A 209 15.75 -11.43 -13.39
CA GLY A 209 14.37 -11.72 -13.81
C GLY A 209 13.93 -13.18 -13.68
N LYS A 210 14.56 -13.98 -12.80
CA LYS A 210 14.14 -15.37 -12.49
C LYS A 210 12.67 -15.44 -12.08
N THR A 211 12.28 -14.62 -11.10
CA THR A 211 10.91 -14.51 -10.62
C THR A 211 9.98 -14.11 -11.78
N THR A 212 10.36 -13.10 -12.58
CA THR A 212 9.59 -12.69 -13.78
C THR A 212 9.36 -13.84 -14.77
N LEU A 213 10.39 -14.64 -15.07
CA LEU A 213 10.28 -15.81 -15.94
C LEU A 213 9.32 -16.85 -15.38
N VAL A 214 9.50 -17.24 -14.11
CA VAL A 214 8.64 -18.23 -13.46
C VAL A 214 7.21 -17.70 -13.34
N THR A 215 7.02 -16.40 -13.15
CA THR A 215 5.67 -15.81 -13.06
C THR A 215 4.94 -15.87 -14.37
N HIS A 216 5.62 -15.49 -15.44
CA HIS A 216 5.06 -15.59 -16.77
C HIS A 216 4.65 -17.04 -17.09
N VAL A 217 5.54 -18.01 -16.81
CA VAL A 217 5.23 -19.43 -17.06
C VAL A 217 4.13 -19.98 -16.16
N TYR A 218 4.13 -19.63 -14.87
CA TYR A 218 3.09 -20.03 -13.92
C TYR A 218 1.72 -19.49 -14.34
N ASN A 219 1.62 -18.23 -14.77
CA ASN A 219 0.36 -17.65 -15.23
C ASN A 219 -0.19 -18.39 -16.46
N ILE A 220 0.68 -18.88 -17.35
CA ILE A 220 0.30 -19.68 -18.52
C ILE A 220 -0.21 -21.07 -18.10
N ILE A 221 0.46 -21.74 -17.16
CA ILE A 221 0.26 -23.18 -16.92
C ILE A 221 -0.53 -23.52 -15.65
N LYS A 222 -0.73 -22.57 -14.72
CA LYS A 222 -1.49 -22.80 -13.48
C LYS A 222 -2.90 -23.33 -13.76
N ALA A 223 -3.46 -23.04 -14.94
CA ALA A 223 -4.76 -23.55 -15.33
C ALA A 223 -4.80 -25.08 -15.50
N SER A 224 -3.65 -25.73 -15.75
CA SER A 224 -3.51 -27.16 -16.01
C SER A 224 -3.32 -28.03 -14.75
N PHE A 225 -3.31 -27.43 -13.55
CA PHE A 225 -3.14 -28.13 -12.28
C PHE A 225 -4.38 -27.99 -11.39
N ASP A 226 -4.69 -29.03 -10.61
CA ASP A 226 -5.85 -29.07 -9.69
C ASP A 226 -5.65 -28.21 -8.43
N ALA A 227 -4.40 -27.93 -8.09
CA ALA A 227 -4.00 -27.09 -6.97
C ALA A 227 -2.75 -26.30 -7.34
N CYS A 228 -2.77 -25.00 -7.08
CA CYS A 228 -1.64 -24.13 -7.38
C CYS A 228 -1.28 -23.35 -6.12
N ALA A 229 0.01 -23.28 -5.82
CA ALA A 229 0.50 -22.38 -4.79
C ALA A 229 1.76 -21.69 -5.29
N TRP A 230 1.79 -20.39 -5.08
CA TRP A 230 2.99 -19.60 -5.20
C TRP A 230 3.43 -19.21 -3.80
N VAL A 231 4.58 -19.69 -3.37
CA VAL A 231 5.14 -19.27 -2.09
C VAL A 231 6.54 -18.76 -2.28
N ALA A 232 6.74 -17.62 -1.65
CA ALA A 232 7.95 -16.86 -1.74
C ALA A 232 8.65 -17.06 -0.39
N VAL A 233 9.90 -17.56 -0.43
CA VAL A 233 10.56 -18.15 0.74
C VAL A 233 11.57 -17.14 1.31
N SER A 234 11.18 -16.45 2.39
CA SER A 234 12.09 -15.56 3.11
C SER A 234 13.36 -16.29 3.54
N GLN A 235 14.52 -15.62 3.51
CA GLN A 235 15.79 -16.22 3.95
C GLN A 235 15.74 -16.76 5.40
N SER A 236 15.01 -16.06 6.27
CA SER A 236 14.66 -16.51 7.62
C SER A 236 13.16 -16.82 7.69
N TYR A 237 12.83 -18.09 7.87
CA TYR A 237 11.45 -18.53 8.04
C TYR A 237 11.33 -19.52 9.19
N GLU A 238 10.16 -19.50 9.84
CA GLU A 238 9.75 -20.63 10.67
C GLU A 238 8.97 -21.61 9.81
N THR A 239 9.26 -22.91 9.95
CA THR A 239 8.58 -23.97 9.18
C THR A 239 7.05 -23.88 9.28
N ARG A 240 6.52 -23.48 10.43
CA ARG A 240 5.07 -23.29 10.64
C ARG A 240 4.51 -22.14 9.81
N ASP A 241 5.21 -21.01 9.74
CA ASP A 241 4.81 -19.85 8.93
C ASP A 241 4.83 -20.21 7.44
N LEU A 242 5.87 -20.91 6.98
CA LEU A 242 5.98 -21.36 5.60
C LEU A 242 4.83 -22.30 5.21
N LEU A 243 4.56 -23.33 6.01
CA LEU A 243 3.43 -24.24 5.78
C LEU A 243 2.09 -23.50 5.80
N ARG A 244 1.94 -22.51 6.68
CA ARG A 244 0.73 -21.68 6.73
C ARG A 244 0.53 -20.88 5.45
N HIS A 245 1.59 -20.26 4.91
CA HIS A 245 1.51 -19.55 3.63
C HIS A 245 1.20 -20.50 2.48
N ILE A 246 1.85 -21.67 2.42
CA ILE A 246 1.54 -22.72 1.43
C ILE A 246 0.06 -23.09 1.47
N LEU A 247 -0.48 -23.37 2.66
CA LEU A 247 -1.90 -23.71 2.82
C LEU A 247 -2.81 -22.55 2.40
N LYS A 248 -2.49 -21.31 2.80
CA LYS A 248 -3.27 -20.12 2.43
C LYS A 248 -3.32 -19.93 0.91
N GLU A 249 -2.18 -20.07 0.24
CA GLU A 249 -2.11 -19.88 -1.22
C GLU A 249 -2.82 -21.00 -1.97
N PHE A 250 -2.69 -22.26 -1.53
CA PHE A 250 -3.50 -23.34 -2.06
C PHE A 250 -5.00 -23.10 -1.86
N CYS A 251 -5.43 -22.63 -0.68
CA CYS A 251 -6.82 -22.29 -0.41
C CYS A 251 -7.31 -21.05 -1.19
N ARG A 252 -6.43 -20.10 -1.45
CA ARG A 252 -6.73 -18.87 -2.20
C ARG A 252 -6.99 -19.16 -3.66
N GLU A 253 -6.18 -20.03 -4.25
CA GLU A 253 -6.34 -20.53 -5.61
C GLU A 253 -7.29 -21.77 -5.67
N ASP A 254 -7.93 -22.13 -4.55
CA ASP A 254 -8.86 -23.26 -4.48
C ASP A 254 -10.20 -22.91 -5.14
N ARG A 255 -10.32 -23.39 -6.37
CA ARG A 255 -11.52 -23.38 -7.23
C ARG A 255 -12.80 -23.90 -6.56
N GLY A 256 -12.66 -24.77 -5.55
CA GLY A 256 -13.79 -25.37 -4.83
C GLY A 256 -14.43 -24.51 -3.73
N LYS A 257 -13.91 -23.32 -3.41
CA LYS A 257 -14.30 -22.47 -2.26
C LYS A 257 -14.69 -23.30 -1.02
N ARG A 258 -13.79 -24.15 -0.50
CA ARG A 258 -13.92 -24.54 0.91
C ARG A 258 -13.87 -23.25 1.73
N GLU A 259 -14.82 -23.05 2.64
CA GLU A 259 -14.76 -21.94 3.60
C GLU A 259 -13.34 -21.93 4.19
N VAL A 260 -12.61 -20.82 3.99
CA VAL A 260 -11.34 -20.61 4.67
C VAL A 260 -11.65 -20.76 6.16
N ARG A 261 -11.21 -21.85 6.78
CA ARG A 261 -11.42 -22.05 8.21
C ARG A 261 -10.82 -20.84 8.90
N ASN A 262 -11.65 -20.12 9.67
CA ASN A 262 -11.31 -18.87 10.37
C ASN A 262 -10.18 -18.99 11.42
N ASN A 263 -9.34 -20.04 11.37
CA ASN A 263 -8.37 -20.39 12.37
C ASN A 263 -7.02 -20.91 11.83
N ILE A 264 -6.74 -20.82 10.52
CA ILE A 264 -5.43 -21.19 9.93
C ILE A 264 -4.27 -20.50 10.68
N ASP A 265 -4.48 -19.25 11.11
CA ASP A 265 -3.49 -18.46 11.84
C ASP A 265 -3.19 -18.95 13.27
N THR A 266 -3.97 -19.90 13.79
CA THR A 266 -3.74 -20.50 15.12
C THR A 266 -3.29 -21.96 15.06
N MET A 267 -3.25 -22.57 13.87
CA MET A 267 -2.95 -23.99 13.72
C MET A 267 -1.53 -24.35 14.17
N ASP A 268 -1.39 -25.54 14.75
CA ASP A 268 -0.11 -26.15 15.07
C ASP A 268 0.55 -26.82 13.87
N TYR A 269 1.85 -27.12 13.99
CA TYR A 269 2.62 -27.74 12.91
C TYR A 269 1.93 -29.00 12.38
N ARG A 270 1.47 -29.86 13.29
CA ARG A 270 0.83 -31.13 12.95
C ARG A 270 -0.48 -30.89 12.19
N SER A 271 -1.31 -29.98 12.67
CA SER A 271 -2.58 -29.62 12.02
C SER A 271 -2.34 -29.04 10.62
N LEU A 272 -1.33 -28.18 10.45
CA LEU A 272 -0.97 -27.62 9.15
C LEU A 272 -0.56 -28.71 8.16
N VAL A 273 0.30 -29.64 8.58
CA VAL A 273 0.75 -30.77 7.75
C VAL A 273 -0.43 -31.67 7.37
N GLU A 274 -1.28 -32.03 8.33
CA GLU A 274 -2.45 -32.89 8.09
C GLU A 274 -3.47 -32.24 7.15
N GLU A 275 -3.70 -30.93 7.29
CA GLU A 275 -4.64 -30.18 6.43
C GLU A 275 -4.10 -30.03 5.00
N ILE A 276 -2.82 -29.67 4.81
CA ILE A 276 -2.20 -29.62 3.47
C ILE A 276 -2.25 -30.98 2.80
N ARG A 277 -1.92 -32.05 3.54
CA ARG A 277 -1.93 -33.41 3.01
C ARG A 277 -3.34 -33.85 2.60
N THR A 278 -4.34 -33.52 3.40
CA THR A 278 -5.75 -33.79 3.11
C THR A 278 -6.23 -32.99 1.89
N TYR A 279 -5.77 -31.75 1.75
CA TYR A 279 -6.11 -30.87 0.63
C TYR A 279 -5.52 -31.37 -0.70
N LEU A 280 -4.25 -31.80 -0.70
CA LEU A 280 -3.53 -32.26 -1.89
C LEU A 280 -3.84 -33.71 -2.26
N GLN A 281 -4.61 -34.44 -1.45
CA GLN A 281 -4.92 -35.85 -1.69
C GLN A 281 -5.63 -36.02 -3.05
N CYS A 282 -5.03 -36.83 -3.93
CA CYS A 282 -5.51 -37.09 -5.29
C CYS A 282 -5.57 -35.85 -6.22
N LYS A 283 -4.85 -34.76 -5.91
CA LYS A 283 -4.72 -33.56 -6.75
C LYS A 283 -3.33 -33.48 -7.39
N ASN A 284 -3.27 -33.10 -8.66
CA ASN A 284 -2.03 -32.68 -9.30
C ASN A 284 -1.77 -31.22 -8.95
N TYR A 285 -0.62 -30.93 -8.37
CA TYR A 285 -0.31 -29.58 -7.92
C TYR A 285 0.94 -29.01 -8.56
N ILE A 286 0.96 -27.68 -8.70
CA ILE A 286 2.18 -26.92 -8.94
C ILE A 286 2.47 -26.05 -7.71
N LEU A 287 3.65 -26.23 -7.13
CA LEU A 287 4.15 -25.44 -6.02
C LEU A 287 5.39 -24.67 -6.49
N ILE A 288 5.27 -23.34 -6.56
CA ILE A 288 6.42 -22.48 -6.81
C ILE A 288 7.01 -22.08 -5.45
N LEU A 289 8.31 -22.34 -5.28
CA LEU A 289 9.12 -21.89 -4.15
C LEU A 289 10.13 -20.86 -4.68
N ASP A 290 9.78 -19.59 -4.58
CA ASP A 290 10.59 -18.51 -5.12
C ASP A 290 11.69 -18.05 -4.14
N ASP A 291 12.88 -17.81 -4.66
CA ASP A 291 14.13 -17.36 -3.99
C ASP A 291 14.53 -18.21 -2.77
N VAL A 292 14.71 -19.53 -2.96
CA VAL A 292 15.09 -20.44 -1.88
C VAL A 292 16.57 -20.25 -1.46
N TRP A 293 16.81 -20.13 -0.15
CA TRP A 293 18.14 -19.87 0.44
C TRP A 293 18.81 -21.06 1.12
N SER A 294 18.04 -22.07 1.53
CA SER A 294 18.57 -23.23 2.25
C SER A 294 18.04 -24.53 1.65
N THR A 295 18.88 -25.55 1.67
CA THR A 295 18.52 -26.93 1.33
C THR A 295 17.45 -27.50 2.27
N ASP A 296 17.35 -26.96 3.49
CA ASP A 296 16.41 -27.42 4.52
C ASP A 296 14.93 -27.23 4.13
N VAL A 297 14.63 -26.38 3.15
CA VAL A 297 13.24 -26.08 2.75
C VAL A 297 12.47 -27.34 2.37
N MET A 298 13.12 -28.26 1.67
CA MET A 298 12.50 -29.50 1.23
C MET A 298 12.25 -30.42 2.41
N ASP A 299 13.19 -30.51 3.36
CA ASP A 299 13.01 -31.29 4.59
C ASP A 299 11.90 -30.74 5.49
N ASN A 300 11.72 -29.43 5.48
CA ASN A 300 10.70 -28.73 6.26
C ASN A 300 9.27 -28.98 5.74
N ILE A 301 9.11 -29.11 4.41
CA ILE A 301 7.78 -29.28 3.78
C ILE A 301 7.48 -30.72 3.33
N LYS A 302 8.48 -31.62 3.24
CA LYS A 302 8.30 -32.98 2.69
C LYS A 302 7.12 -33.72 3.29
N ASN A 303 6.93 -33.63 4.62
CA ASN A 303 5.88 -34.33 5.34
C ASN A 303 4.47 -33.89 4.92
N ALA A 304 4.31 -32.63 4.50
CA ALA A 304 3.05 -32.09 4.00
C ALA A 304 2.76 -32.51 2.55
N LEU A 305 3.81 -32.87 1.78
CA LEU A 305 3.73 -33.20 0.35
C LEU A 305 3.76 -34.71 0.05
N LEU A 306 3.79 -35.57 1.09
CA LEU A 306 3.77 -37.03 0.98
C LEU A 306 2.50 -37.54 0.28
N ASN A 307 2.66 -38.53 -0.60
CA ASN A 307 1.64 -39.12 -1.49
C ASN A 307 1.26 -38.25 -2.71
N SER A 308 2.23 -37.52 -3.27
CA SER A 308 2.07 -36.74 -4.51
C SER A 308 1.84 -37.64 -5.72
N ASN A 309 1.01 -37.19 -6.66
CA ASN A 309 0.86 -37.84 -7.96
C ASN A 309 2.07 -37.54 -8.86
N SER A 310 2.34 -38.39 -9.86
CA SER A 310 3.47 -38.22 -10.81
C SER A 310 3.39 -36.93 -11.63
N LYS A 311 2.19 -36.34 -11.74
CA LYS A 311 1.94 -35.06 -12.41
C LYS A 311 2.19 -33.83 -11.54
N SER A 312 2.50 -33.97 -10.25
CA SER A 312 2.81 -32.82 -9.39
C SER A 312 4.19 -32.24 -9.70
N ARG A 313 4.31 -30.90 -9.65
CA ARG A 313 5.52 -30.14 -9.98
C ARG A 313 5.90 -29.21 -8.83
N ILE A 314 7.19 -29.15 -8.52
CA ILE A 314 7.78 -28.13 -7.65
C ILE A 314 8.78 -27.35 -8.50
N VAL A 315 8.62 -26.04 -8.57
CA VAL A 315 9.60 -25.17 -9.23
C VAL A 315 10.25 -24.31 -8.17
N LEU A 316 11.58 -24.32 -8.10
CA LEU A 316 12.34 -23.49 -7.20
C LEU A 316 13.21 -22.52 -7.96
N THR A 317 13.22 -21.25 -7.53
CA THR A 317 14.22 -20.29 -7.99
C THR A 317 15.23 -20.06 -6.88
N THR A 318 16.51 -19.90 -7.24
CA THR A 318 17.55 -19.67 -6.24
C THR A 318 18.75 -18.96 -6.85
N ARG A 319 19.57 -18.37 -5.98
CA ARG A 319 20.88 -17.79 -6.31
C ARG A 319 22.02 -18.74 -5.93
N ILE A 320 21.71 -19.79 -5.18
CA ILE A 320 22.68 -20.67 -4.54
C ILE A 320 22.69 -21.99 -5.31
N ARG A 321 23.85 -22.36 -5.82
CA ARG A 321 24.01 -23.58 -6.63
C ARG A 321 23.62 -24.84 -5.84
N ASP A 322 24.02 -24.91 -4.57
CA ASP A 322 23.73 -26.06 -3.70
C ASP A 322 22.23 -26.26 -3.48
N VAL A 323 21.46 -25.18 -3.39
CA VAL A 323 19.99 -25.23 -3.32
C VAL A 323 19.41 -25.66 -4.66
N ALA A 324 20.00 -25.24 -5.77
CA ALA A 324 19.54 -25.59 -7.11
C ALA A 324 19.67 -27.10 -7.39
N LEU A 325 20.66 -27.76 -6.76
CA LEU A 325 20.87 -29.22 -6.80
C LEU A 325 19.83 -30.03 -6.01
N LEU A 326 18.83 -29.38 -5.38
CA LEU A 326 17.64 -30.07 -4.90
C LEU A 326 16.77 -30.62 -6.06
N ALA A 327 16.95 -30.10 -7.27
CA ALA A 327 16.42 -30.70 -8.50
C ALA A 327 17.44 -31.64 -9.14
N ASP A 328 16.95 -32.56 -9.96
CA ASP A 328 17.77 -33.40 -10.83
C ASP A 328 18.65 -32.52 -11.75
N GLU A 329 19.88 -32.94 -12.04
CA GLU A 329 20.81 -32.19 -12.90
C GLU A 329 20.24 -31.93 -14.31
N HIS A 330 19.33 -32.80 -14.80
CA HIS A 330 18.65 -32.63 -16.08
C HIS A 330 17.43 -31.69 -16.01
N ARG A 331 17.04 -31.22 -14.82
CA ARG A 331 15.92 -30.29 -14.57
C ARG A 331 16.38 -29.00 -13.87
N LEU A 332 17.64 -28.65 -14.07
CA LEU A 332 18.27 -27.42 -13.60
C LEU A 332 18.76 -26.59 -14.80
N PHE A 333 18.44 -25.30 -14.85
CA PHE A 333 19.10 -24.37 -15.76
C PHE A 333 19.50 -23.06 -15.09
N GLU A 334 20.55 -22.44 -15.63
CA GLU A 334 21.05 -21.13 -15.20
C GLU A 334 20.57 -20.04 -16.16
N LEU A 335 19.85 -19.05 -15.61
CA LEU A 335 19.40 -17.88 -16.34
C LEU A 335 20.59 -16.95 -16.61
N LYS A 336 20.84 -16.63 -17.87
CA LYS A 336 21.94 -15.75 -18.29
C LYS A 336 21.49 -14.28 -18.37
N THR A 337 22.46 -13.38 -18.46
CA THR A 337 22.23 -11.95 -18.74
C THR A 337 21.66 -11.74 -20.13
N LEU A 338 20.88 -10.67 -20.31
CA LEU A 338 20.33 -10.28 -21.60
C LEU A 338 21.44 -9.98 -22.63
N GLU A 339 21.20 -10.40 -23.87
CA GLU A 339 22.02 -10.00 -25.00
C GLU A 339 21.85 -8.51 -25.33
N ALA A 340 22.72 -7.97 -26.19
CA ALA A 340 22.75 -6.54 -26.50
C ALA A 340 21.42 -6.00 -27.06
N ASN A 341 20.76 -6.76 -27.94
CA ASN A 341 19.51 -6.32 -28.58
C ASN A 341 18.33 -6.25 -27.59
N PRO A 342 18.01 -7.32 -26.81
CA PRO A 342 17.01 -7.22 -25.75
C PRO A 342 17.34 -6.17 -24.69
N SER A 343 18.63 -6.02 -24.33
CA SER A 343 19.07 -4.98 -23.38
C SER A 343 18.78 -3.57 -23.88
N TRP A 344 19.01 -3.32 -25.17
CA TRP A 344 18.75 -2.05 -25.81
C TRP A 344 17.24 -1.75 -25.93
N ASP A 345 16.43 -2.76 -26.29
CA ASP A 345 14.97 -2.61 -26.35
C ASP A 345 14.39 -2.29 -24.96
N LEU A 346 14.81 -3.04 -23.93
CA LEU A 346 14.41 -2.79 -22.54
C LEU A 346 14.79 -1.38 -22.07
N PHE A 347 16.00 -0.93 -22.40
CA PHE A 347 16.45 0.43 -22.11
C PHE A 347 15.56 1.48 -22.79
N CYS A 348 15.31 1.33 -24.09
CA CYS A 348 14.56 2.31 -24.87
C CYS A 348 13.10 2.41 -24.39
N LYS A 349 12.45 1.28 -24.14
CA LYS A 349 11.09 1.21 -23.58
C LYS A 349 10.96 1.98 -22.26
N ASN A 350 11.99 1.94 -21.41
CA ASN A 350 11.98 2.57 -20.09
C ASN A 350 12.48 4.02 -20.11
N ALA A 351 13.54 4.35 -20.86
CA ALA A 351 14.11 5.70 -20.92
C ALA A 351 13.21 6.68 -21.69
N PHE A 352 12.51 6.18 -22.71
CA PHE A 352 11.66 6.97 -23.60
C PHE A 352 10.19 6.61 -23.47
N TRP A 353 9.76 6.19 -22.27
CA TRP A 353 8.39 5.76 -21.99
C TRP A 353 7.31 6.82 -22.32
N LYS A 354 7.68 8.11 -22.31
CA LYS A 354 6.79 9.23 -22.71
C LYS A 354 6.68 9.41 -24.22
N SER A 355 7.59 8.82 -24.99
CA SER A 355 7.58 8.88 -26.45
C SER A 355 6.64 7.80 -26.99
N ALA A 356 5.71 8.19 -27.87
CA ALA A 356 4.80 7.25 -28.50
C ALA A 356 5.52 6.10 -29.23
N LYS A 357 6.74 6.35 -29.74
CA LYS A 357 7.55 5.34 -30.43
C LYS A 357 8.50 4.58 -29.50
N LYS A 358 8.73 5.04 -28.26
CA LYS A 358 9.70 4.48 -27.31
C LYS A 358 11.13 4.28 -27.89
N ILE A 359 11.53 5.10 -28.88
CA ILE A 359 12.85 5.01 -29.55
C ILE A 359 13.80 6.09 -29.02
N CYS A 360 15.08 5.74 -28.91
CA CYS A 360 16.16 6.67 -28.57
C CYS A 360 16.41 7.71 -29.68
N PRO A 361 16.41 9.02 -29.38
CA PRO A 361 16.79 10.04 -30.34
C PRO A 361 18.24 9.89 -30.81
N PRO A 362 18.54 10.07 -32.12
CA PRO A 362 19.89 9.88 -32.66
C PRO A 362 21.03 10.62 -31.91
N PRO A 363 20.84 11.88 -31.42
CA PRO A 363 21.89 12.59 -30.68
C PRO A 363 22.27 11.95 -29.34
N LEU A 364 21.41 11.11 -28.76
CA LEU A 364 21.64 10.48 -27.46
C LEU A 364 22.10 9.03 -27.59
N GLU A 365 21.96 8.43 -28.77
CA GLU A 365 22.14 7.00 -29.00
C GLU A 365 23.54 6.50 -28.62
N GLN A 366 24.59 7.26 -28.94
CA GLN A 366 25.96 6.87 -28.62
C GLN A 366 26.22 6.85 -27.11
N CYS A 367 25.75 7.87 -26.38
CA CYS A 367 25.89 7.93 -24.93
C CYS A 367 25.03 6.84 -24.26
N ALA A 368 23.80 6.66 -24.75
CA ALA A 368 22.89 5.62 -24.29
C ALA A 368 23.48 4.21 -24.43
N LYS A 369 24.09 3.88 -25.58
CA LYS A 369 24.73 2.58 -25.82
C LYS A 369 25.85 2.30 -24.80
N LYS A 370 26.72 3.29 -24.55
CA LYS A 370 27.77 3.19 -23.52
C LYS A 370 27.19 2.93 -22.12
N ILE A 371 26.08 3.58 -21.78
CA ILE A 371 25.41 3.38 -20.49
C ILE A 371 24.85 1.95 -20.39
N VAL A 372 24.16 1.47 -21.43
CA VAL A 372 23.60 0.10 -21.49
C VAL A 372 24.69 -0.96 -21.39
N GLU A 373 25.82 -0.76 -22.07
CA GLU A 373 26.98 -1.65 -21.99
C GLU A 373 27.50 -1.78 -20.55
N LYS A 374 27.54 -0.68 -19.78
CA LYS A 374 27.97 -0.69 -18.38
C LYS A 374 27.01 -1.48 -17.47
N CYS A 375 25.74 -1.61 -17.84
CA CYS A 375 24.77 -2.44 -17.10
C CYS A 375 25.01 -3.95 -17.27
N GLY A 376 25.82 -4.38 -18.25
CA GLY A 376 26.22 -5.79 -18.41
C GLY A 376 25.05 -6.76 -18.62
N GLY A 377 23.99 -6.33 -19.29
CA GLY A 377 22.83 -7.19 -19.63
C GLY A 377 21.93 -7.54 -18.44
N LEU A 378 22.04 -6.85 -17.31
CA LEU A 378 21.19 -7.05 -16.13
C LEU A 378 19.88 -6.26 -16.27
N PRO A 379 18.70 -6.92 -16.35
CA PRO A 379 17.42 -6.23 -16.54
C PRO A 379 17.14 -5.13 -15.50
N LEU A 380 17.32 -5.45 -14.21
CA LEU A 380 17.05 -4.48 -13.14
C LEU A 380 17.99 -3.25 -13.21
N ALA A 381 19.25 -3.46 -13.56
CA ALA A 381 20.21 -2.37 -13.74
C ALA A 381 19.85 -1.47 -14.93
N ILE A 382 19.46 -2.09 -16.06
CA ILE A 382 19.04 -1.40 -17.27
C ILE A 382 17.79 -0.55 -16.99
N VAL A 383 16.76 -1.15 -16.39
CA VAL A 383 15.50 -0.44 -16.07
C VAL A 383 15.77 0.72 -15.12
N SER A 384 16.59 0.52 -14.09
CA SER A 384 16.90 1.55 -13.10
C SER A 384 17.58 2.77 -13.71
N ILE A 385 18.65 2.56 -14.50
CA ILE A 385 19.36 3.68 -15.13
C ILE A 385 18.52 4.33 -16.24
N ALA A 386 17.77 3.55 -17.01
CA ALA A 386 16.86 4.06 -18.02
C ALA A 386 15.80 4.97 -17.41
N ARG A 387 15.18 4.55 -16.29
CA ARG A 387 14.18 5.35 -15.59
C ARG A 387 14.79 6.59 -14.96
N LEU A 388 15.98 6.53 -14.35
CA LEU A 388 16.71 7.71 -13.88
C LEU A 388 16.85 8.75 -15.01
N LEU A 389 17.35 8.32 -16.17
CA LEU A 389 17.55 9.18 -17.33
C LEU A 389 16.24 9.76 -17.89
N SER A 390 15.11 9.05 -17.75
CA SER A 390 13.79 9.52 -18.20
C SER A 390 13.29 10.77 -17.46
N PHE A 391 13.79 11.05 -16.26
CA PHE A 391 13.49 12.25 -15.49
C PHE A 391 14.49 13.39 -15.73
N ARG A 392 15.54 13.16 -16.53
CA ARG A 392 16.58 14.14 -16.85
C ARG A 392 16.25 14.86 -18.16
N LYS A 393 16.89 16.02 -18.36
CA LYS A 393 16.85 16.69 -19.66
C LYS A 393 17.49 15.76 -20.70
N GLN A 394 16.78 15.52 -21.80
CA GLN A 394 17.21 14.65 -22.90
C GLN A 394 18.26 15.35 -23.76
N THR A 395 19.40 15.69 -23.15
CA THR A 395 20.53 16.40 -23.75
C THR A 395 21.80 15.61 -23.53
N GLY A 396 22.69 15.56 -24.53
CA GLY A 396 23.92 14.78 -24.45
C GLY A 396 24.79 15.15 -23.24
N SER A 397 24.87 16.43 -22.86
CA SER A 397 25.67 16.89 -21.72
C SER A 397 25.20 16.34 -20.37
N GLU A 398 23.88 16.21 -20.17
CA GLU A 398 23.30 15.71 -18.92
C GLU A 398 23.49 14.19 -18.81
N TRP A 399 23.30 13.47 -19.92
CA TRP A 399 23.50 12.02 -19.97
C TRP A 399 24.99 11.66 -19.82
N GLU A 400 25.89 12.44 -20.42
CA GLU A 400 27.34 12.28 -20.26
C GLU A 400 27.79 12.48 -18.80
N LYS A 401 27.13 13.37 -18.07
CA LYS A 401 27.37 13.55 -16.63
C LYS A 401 26.99 12.28 -15.84
N ILE A 402 25.79 11.75 -16.09
CA ILE A 402 25.34 10.50 -15.46
C ILE A 402 26.25 9.32 -15.84
N TYR A 403 26.72 9.26 -17.08
CA TYR A 403 27.70 8.26 -17.52
C TYR A 403 29.00 8.35 -16.71
N LYS A 404 29.53 9.56 -16.50
CA LYS A 404 30.75 9.78 -15.69
C LYS A 404 30.54 9.43 -14.22
N ASP A 405 29.39 9.78 -13.66
CA ASP A 405 29.03 9.42 -12.29
C ASP A 405 28.95 7.88 -12.16
N LEU A 406 28.26 7.21 -13.10
CA LEU A 406 28.18 5.76 -13.17
C LEU A 406 29.55 5.10 -13.29
N GLU A 407 30.44 5.62 -14.15
CA GLU A 407 31.80 5.12 -14.30
C GLU A 407 32.58 5.22 -12.99
N TRP A 408 32.46 6.34 -12.28
CA TRP A 408 33.09 6.53 -10.97
C TRP A 408 32.58 5.53 -9.91
N TYR A 409 31.26 5.30 -9.82
CA TYR A 409 30.71 4.33 -8.88
C TYR A 409 31.22 2.91 -9.16
N LEU A 410 31.29 2.53 -10.44
CA LEU A 410 31.75 1.19 -10.85
C LEU A 410 33.25 0.98 -10.68
N THR A 411 34.08 2.04 -10.71
CA THR A 411 35.54 1.94 -10.52
C THR A 411 35.99 2.06 -9.08
N ASN A 412 35.27 2.83 -8.25
CA ASN A 412 35.74 3.20 -6.91
C ASN A 412 35.12 2.39 -5.76
N ASN A 413 34.03 1.65 -5.99
CA ASN A 413 33.46 0.74 -5.00
C ASN A 413 34.08 -0.66 -5.11
N GLU A 414 35.27 -0.87 -4.51
CA GLU A 414 35.86 -2.22 -4.34
C GLU A 414 35.15 -3.08 -3.28
N SER A 415 33.87 -2.84 -2.97
CA SER A 415 33.14 -3.68 -2.02
C SER A 415 32.73 -5.00 -2.71
N LYS A 416 33.56 -6.03 -2.51
CA LYS A 416 33.36 -7.41 -3.00
C LYS A 416 32.06 -8.11 -2.53
N LEU A 417 31.10 -7.40 -1.89
CA LEU A 417 29.87 -7.99 -1.36
C LEU A 417 28.62 -7.78 -2.22
N HIS A 418 28.53 -6.71 -3.03
CA HIS A 418 27.33 -6.41 -3.79
C HIS A 418 27.69 -5.94 -5.21
N GLY A 419 27.37 -6.75 -6.23
CA GLY A 419 27.80 -6.53 -7.62
C GLY A 419 27.19 -5.29 -8.31
N LYS A 420 27.51 -5.10 -9.61
CA LYS A 420 27.16 -3.94 -10.46
C LYS A 420 25.73 -3.36 -10.32
N VAL A 421 24.73 -4.20 -10.01
CA VAL A 421 23.32 -3.78 -9.78
C VAL A 421 23.21 -2.81 -8.59
N HIS A 422 23.96 -3.07 -7.52
CA HIS A 422 23.94 -2.25 -6.30
C HIS A 422 24.43 -0.83 -6.57
N ASP A 423 25.53 -0.66 -7.29
CA ASP A 423 26.09 0.65 -7.63
C ASP A 423 25.16 1.48 -8.51
N ILE A 424 24.52 0.83 -9.50
CA ILE A 424 23.56 1.49 -10.41
C ILE A 424 22.29 1.92 -9.66
N LEU A 425 21.82 1.10 -8.73
CA LEU A 425 20.69 1.46 -7.87
C LEU A 425 21.07 2.58 -6.89
N LYS A 426 22.26 2.52 -6.28
CA LYS A 426 22.76 3.59 -5.40
C LYS A 426 22.82 4.94 -6.12
N LEU A 427 23.29 4.97 -7.36
CA LEU A 427 23.26 6.17 -8.20
C LEU A 427 21.82 6.71 -8.39
N SER A 428 20.85 5.82 -8.61
CA SER A 428 19.43 6.19 -8.74
C SER A 428 18.83 6.74 -7.43
N LEU A 429 19.33 6.28 -6.28
CA LEU A 429 18.93 6.76 -4.95
C LEU A 429 19.58 8.10 -4.59
N ASP A 430 20.86 8.29 -4.93
CA ASP A 430 21.55 9.56 -4.71
C ASP A 430 20.99 10.68 -5.60
N ASP A 431 20.42 10.33 -6.76
CA ASP A 431 19.72 11.27 -7.66
C ASP A 431 18.30 11.67 -7.19
N LEU A 432 17.77 11.01 -6.15
CA LEU A 432 16.39 11.19 -5.72
C LEU A 432 16.17 12.60 -5.11
N PRO A 433 15.12 13.34 -5.51
CA PRO A 433 14.81 14.64 -4.93
C PRO A 433 14.62 14.58 -3.41
N HIS A 434 15.00 15.65 -2.71
CA HIS A 434 14.95 15.69 -1.24
C HIS A 434 13.54 15.46 -0.67
N TYR A 435 12.49 15.90 -1.38
CA TYR A 435 11.10 15.73 -0.97
C TYR A 435 10.62 14.27 -1.06
N LEU A 436 11.22 13.43 -1.92
CA LEU A 436 10.91 12.01 -2.02
C LEU A 436 11.76 11.13 -1.11
N ARG A 437 12.96 11.58 -0.73
CA ARG A 437 13.94 10.74 -0.03
C ARG A 437 13.41 10.19 1.29
N ASN A 438 12.68 10.99 2.06
CA ASN A 438 12.08 10.52 3.32
C ASN A 438 10.93 9.54 3.06
N CYS A 439 10.07 9.80 2.06
CA CYS A 439 9.00 8.88 1.66
C CYS A 439 9.55 7.51 1.24
N PHE A 440 10.59 7.51 0.39
CA PHE A 440 11.28 6.31 -0.05
C PHE A 440 11.90 5.52 1.12
N LEU A 441 12.71 6.15 1.96
CA LEU A 441 13.34 5.48 3.10
C LEU A 441 12.31 4.97 4.13
N TYR A 442 11.15 5.61 4.22
CA TYR A 442 10.08 5.15 5.09
C TYR A 442 9.46 3.84 4.62
N CYS A 443 9.41 3.59 3.31
CA CYS A 443 8.93 2.32 2.76
C CYS A 443 9.83 1.14 3.17
N SER A 444 11.11 1.35 3.47
CA SER A 444 11.98 0.28 3.96
C SER A 444 11.69 -0.11 5.42
N SER A 445 10.85 0.65 6.13
CA SER A 445 10.41 0.33 7.49
C SER A 445 9.36 -0.77 7.52
N PHE A 446 8.72 -1.09 6.39
CA PHE A 446 7.77 -2.19 6.32
C PHE A 446 8.49 -3.53 6.29
N PRO A 447 7.82 -4.63 6.70
CA PRO A 447 8.37 -5.97 6.54
C PRO A 447 8.80 -6.22 5.10
N GLU A 448 9.73 -7.13 4.97
CA GLU A 448 10.05 -7.69 3.67
C GLU A 448 8.77 -8.16 2.98
N ASP A 449 8.68 -7.89 1.67
CA ASP A 449 7.56 -8.36 0.85
C ASP A 449 6.17 -7.87 1.25
N TYR A 450 6.11 -6.90 2.15
CA TYR A 450 4.83 -6.40 2.61
C TYR A 450 4.08 -5.66 1.49
N THR A 451 2.86 -6.10 1.17
CA THR A 451 1.96 -5.33 0.30
C THR A 451 1.47 -4.10 1.06
N ILE A 452 1.93 -2.92 0.65
CA ILE A 452 1.58 -1.66 1.28
C ILE A 452 0.35 -1.06 0.57
N ASP A 453 -0.74 -0.88 1.32
CA ASP A 453 -1.90 -0.11 0.85
C ASP A 453 -1.51 1.36 0.61
N SER A 454 -1.88 1.89 -0.56
CA SER A 454 -1.43 3.22 -1.00
C SER A 454 -2.08 4.35 -0.20
N VAL A 455 -3.35 4.20 0.19
CA VAL A 455 -4.06 5.21 1.00
C VAL A 455 -3.45 5.27 2.39
N TRP A 456 -3.08 4.12 2.95
CA TRP A 456 -2.40 4.04 4.23
C TRP A 456 -0.99 4.64 4.19
N LEU A 457 -0.18 4.31 3.19
CA LEU A 457 1.17 4.87 3.04
C LEU A 457 1.15 6.39 2.92
N ILE A 458 0.23 6.94 2.12
CA ILE A 458 0.01 8.38 1.97
C ILE A 458 -0.28 9.01 3.34
N ARG A 459 -1.23 8.43 4.08
CA ARG A 459 -1.61 8.90 5.43
C ARG A 459 -0.44 8.89 6.41
N LEU A 460 0.44 7.89 6.35
CA LEU A 460 1.65 7.84 7.16
C LEU A 460 2.62 8.96 6.78
N TRP A 461 2.93 9.15 5.49
CA TRP A 461 3.82 10.23 5.04
C TRP A 461 3.31 11.62 5.42
N VAL A 462 2.01 11.82 5.33
CA VAL A 462 1.36 13.06 5.74
C VAL A 462 1.49 13.27 7.26
N ALA A 463 1.27 12.23 8.07
CA ALA A 463 1.40 12.31 9.53
C ALA A 463 2.85 12.48 10.02
N GLU A 464 3.82 11.95 9.26
CA GLU A 464 5.25 12.20 9.47
C GLU A 464 5.64 13.65 9.20
N GLY A 465 4.89 14.33 8.32
CA GLY A 465 5.19 15.67 7.83
C GLY A 465 6.20 15.68 6.67
N PHE A 466 6.21 14.63 5.85
CA PHE A 466 7.09 14.54 4.67
C PHE A 466 6.56 15.30 3.45
N ILE A 467 5.25 15.53 3.43
CA ILE A 467 4.56 16.13 2.30
C ILE A 467 4.55 17.64 2.49
N GLU A 468 4.70 18.38 1.39
CA GLU A 468 4.65 19.84 1.39
C GLU A 468 3.23 20.33 1.09
N GLU A 469 2.87 21.55 1.51
CA GLU A 469 1.56 22.13 1.18
C GLU A 469 1.73 23.13 0.02
N ARG A 470 1.25 22.80 -1.18
CA ARG A 470 1.40 23.60 -2.41
C ARG A 470 0.09 23.79 -3.18
N GLY A 471 -0.95 24.27 -2.50
CA GLY A 471 -2.23 24.65 -3.13
C GLY A 471 -3.14 23.49 -3.54
N ILE A 472 -2.69 22.23 -3.42
CA ILE A 472 -3.49 21.00 -3.48
C ILE A 472 -3.52 20.33 -2.10
N THR A 473 -4.36 19.31 -1.91
CA THR A 473 -4.36 18.60 -0.61
C THR A 473 -3.09 17.80 -0.39
N MET A 474 -2.73 17.57 0.87
CA MET A 474 -1.55 16.79 1.24
C MET A 474 -1.66 15.35 0.73
N GLU A 475 -2.86 14.78 0.74
CA GLU A 475 -3.14 13.43 0.24
C GLU A 475 -2.94 13.34 -1.29
N GLU A 476 -3.39 14.34 -2.05
CA GLU A 476 -3.16 14.42 -3.50
C GLU A 476 -1.67 14.57 -3.82
N MET A 477 -0.95 15.44 -3.09
CA MET A 477 0.49 15.57 -3.31
C MET A 477 1.28 14.31 -2.93
N ALA A 478 0.89 13.64 -1.85
CA ALA A 478 1.50 12.38 -1.45
C ALA A 478 1.26 11.28 -2.50
N GLU A 479 0.10 11.29 -3.15
CA GLU A 479 -0.19 10.40 -4.27
C GLU A 479 0.72 10.69 -5.47
N ASP A 480 0.97 11.96 -5.81
CA ASP A 480 1.95 12.32 -6.83
C ASP A 480 3.36 11.83 -6.49
N TYR A 481 3.76 11.92 -5.21
CA TYR A 481 5.05 11.41 -4.74
C TYR A 481 5.14 9.88 -4.88
N LEU A 482 4.06 9.16 -4.52
CA LEU A 482 3.97 7.71 -4.70
C LEU A 482 4.09 7.34 -6.18
N ASN A 483 3.35 8.03 -7.05
CA ASN A 483 3.39 7.82 -8.49
C ASN A 483 4.81 8.09 -9.04
N GLU A 484 5.51 9.12 -8.58
CA GLU A 484 6.89 9.37 -9.00
C GLU A 484 7.84 8.24 -8.58
N LEU A 485 7.73 7.72 -7.35
CA LEU A 485 8.52 6.57 -6.89
C LEU A 485 8.24 5.30 -7.70
N VAL A 486 6.98 5.05 -8.03
CA VAL A 486 6.56 3.95 -8.91
C VAL A 486 7.13 4.13 -10.32
N HIS A 487 7.02 5.33 -10.90
CA HIS A 487 7.56 5.61 -12.24
C HIS A 487 9.10 5.55 -12.30
N ARG A 488 9.79 5.76 -11.17
CA ARG A 488 11.24 5.54 -11.02
C ARG A 488 11.61 4.07 -10.79
N CYS A 489 10.63 3.16 -10.76
CA CYS A 489 10.79 1.74 -10.46
C CYS A 489 11.40 1.45 -9.07
N LEU A 490 11.29 2.42 -8.14
CA LEU A 490 11.72 2.25 -6.74
C LEU A 490 10.67 1.52 -5.89
N LEU A 491 9.41 1.57 -6.34
CA LEU A 491 8.28 0.82 -5.81
C LEU A 491 7.60 0.07 -6.95
N GLN A 492 7.23 -1.19 -6.70
CA GLN A 492 6.47 -2.02 -7.62
C GLN A 492 4.98 -1.89 -7.34
N VAL A 493 4.17 -1.87 -8.40
CA VAL A 493 2.71 -1.85 -8.27
C VAL A 493 2.21 -3.28 -8.07
N VAL A 494 1.47 -3.48 -6.98
CA VAL A 494 0.81 -4.76 -6.66
C VAL A 494 -0.65 -4.76 -7.08
N LYS A 495 -1.30 -3.59 -7.16
CA LYS A 495 -2.68 -3.52 -7.63
C LYS A 495 -2.99 -2.14 -8.16
N ARG A 496 -3.68 -2.09 -9.31
CA ARG A 496 -4.36 -0.88 -9.80
C ARG A 496 -5.86 -1.06 -9.71
N ASN A 497 -6.59 0.05 -9.57
CA ASN A 497 -8.03 0.05 -9.81
C ASN A 497 -8.35 0.18 -11.31
N GLU A 498 -9.65 0.15 -11.64
CA GLU A 498 -10.19 0.19 -13.00
C GLU A 498 -9.91 1.54 -13.69
N VAL A 499 -9.66 2.58 -12.90
CA VAL A 499 -9.23 3.93 -13.32
C VAL A 499 -7.70 4.01 -13.53
N GLY A 500 -6.96 2.96 -13.18
CA GLY A 500 -5.49 2.89 -13.32
C GLY A 500 -4.70 3.47 -12.13
N ARG A 501 -5.37 3.90 -11.06
CA ARG A 501 -4.72 4.41 -9.84
C ARG A 501 -4.06 3.27 -9.08
N VAL A 502 -2.88 3.52 -8.51
CA VAL A 502 -2.16 2.56 -7.66
C VAL A 502 -2.92 2.39 -6.33
N CYS A 503 -3.39 1.18 -6.07
CA CYS A 503 -4.08 0.83 -4.82
C CYS A 503 -3.13 0.17 -3.82
N ALA A 504 -2.19 -0.63 -4.31
CA ALA A 504 -1.20 -1.30 -3.48
C ALA A 504 0.16 -1.31 -4.18
N CYS A 505 1.21 -1.17 -3.40
CA CYS A 505 2.59 -1.18 -3.87
C CYS A 505 3.49 -1.97 -2.92
N ARG A 506 4.72 -2.25 -3.35
CA ARG A 506 5.72 -2.97 -2.56
C ARG A 506 7.10 -2.45 -2.91
N MET A 507 8.03 -2.48 -1.96
CA MET A 507 9.43 -2.16 -2.23
C MET A 507 10.16 -3.43 -2.69
N HIS A 508 10.83 -3.37 -3.84
CA HIS A 508 11.65 -4.49 -4.27
C HIS A 508 12.81 -4.65 -3.29
N ASP A 509 12.81 -5.69 -2.48
CA ASP A 509 13.96 -6.45 -2.03
C ASP A 509 15.38 -5.86 -2.18
N ILE A 510 16.03 -5.96 -3.35
CA ILE A 510 17.36 -5.35 -3.57
C ILE A 510 17.38 -3.84 -3.24
N ILE A 511 16.31 -3.13 -3.60
CA ILE A 511 16.07 -1.72 -3.27
C ILE A 511 15.82 -1.55 -1.76
N ARG A 512 15.13 -2.49 -1.12
CA ARG A 512 14.93 -2.50 0.34
C ARG A 512 16.24 -2.64 1.10
N VAL A 513 17.14 -3.55 0.70
CA VAL A 513 18.47 -3.72 1.31
C VAL A 513 19.28 -2.43 1.21
N LEU A 514 19.27 -1.80 0.03
CA LEU A 514 19.89 -0.48 -0.18
C LEU A 514 19.27 0.58 0.72
N ALA A 515 17.95 0.67 0.78
CA ALA A 515 17.23 1.63 1.61
C ALA A 515 17.48 1.41 3.11
N LEU A 516 17.59 0.16 3.57
CA LEU A 516 17.95 -0.20 4.95
C LEU A 516 19.38 0.20 5.28
N SER A 517 20.32 -0.05 4.36
CA SER A 517 21.72 0.37 4.50
C SER A 517 21.82 1.91 4.62
N GLU A 518 21.17 2.63 3.71
CA GLU A 518 21.06 4.10 3.76
C GLU A 518 20.36 4.57 5.04
N SER A 519 19.27 3.91 5.46
CA SER A 519 18.55 4.23 6.69
C SER A 519 19.44 4.08 7.92
N LYS A 520 20.27 3.02 7.98
CA LYS A 520 21.21 2.77 9.07
C LYS A 520 22.31 3.81 9.11
N GLU A 521 22.94 4.11 7.97
CA GLU A 521 23.95 5.16 7.85
C GLU A 521 23.39 6.52 8.29
N LEU A 522 22.14 6.79 7.90
CA LEU A 522 21.46 8.03 8.20
C LEU A 522 20.79 8.04 9.57
N SER A 523 20.82 6.94 10.33
CA SER A 523 20.09 6.79 11.59
C SER A 523 18.61 7.20 11.46
N PHE A 524 18.01 6.90 10.30
CA PHE A 524 16.66 7.35 9.95
C PHE A 524 15.59 6.49 10.61
N CYS A 525 15.69 5.18 10.43
CA CYS A 525 14.81 4.17 11.00
C CYS A 525 15.61 2.94 11.44
N MET A 526 15.23 2.40 12.60
CA MET A 526 15.67 1.09 13.07
C MET A 526 14.60 0.06 12.77
N VAL A 527 14.95 -0.98 12.04
CA VAL A 527 14.06 -2.09 11.69
C VAL A 527 14.55 -3.34 12.44
N TYR A 528 13.65 -4.01 13.16
CA TYR A 528 13.94 -5.21 13.92
C TYR A 528 13.17 -6.41 13.40
N GLU A 529 13.89 -7.36 12.81
CA GLU A 529 13.36 -8.61 12.25
C GLU A 529 13.67 -9.83 13.12
N HIS A 530 14.93 -10.01 13.53
CA HIS A 530 15.39 -11.22 14.23
C HIS A 530 16.51 -10.97 15.25
N SER A 531 16.20 -10.43 16.44
CA SER A 531 17.09 -10.61 17.61
C SER A 531 16.48 -10.10 18.92
N PRO A 532 16.64 -10.80 20.06
CA PRO A 532 16.37 -10.26 21.39
C PRO A 532 17.48 -9.26 21.79
N ILE A 533 17.54 -8.10 21.13
CA ILE A 533 18.51 -7.04 21.46
C ILE A 533 17.90 -6.05 22.45
N ILE A 534 18.68 -5.70 23.46
CA ILE A 534 18.42 -4.62 24.40
C ILE A 534 18.62 -3.28 23.66
N LEU A 535 17.57 -2.45 23.55
CA LEU A 535 17.74 -1.10 23.01
C LEU A 535 18.44 -0.21 24.04
N GLN A 536 19.68 0.19 23.75
CA GLN A 536 20.37 1.25 24.48
C GLN A 536 21.04 2.20 23.47
N GLY A 537 20.90 3.51 23.68
CA GLY A 537 21.71 4.53 23.00
C GLY A 537 21.44 4.81 21.51
N SER A 538 20.35 4.32 20.90
CA SER A 538 20.05 4.64 19.49
C SER A 538 19.50 6.07 19.34
N LYS A 539 20.09 6.84 18.41
CA LYS A 539 19.60 8.18 18.01
C LYS A 539 18.50 8.14 16.97
N ALA A 540 18.07 6.96 16.53
CA ALA A 540 17.08 6.84 15.48
C ALA A 540 15.74 7.45 15.89
N ARG A 541 15.10 8.14 14.95
CA ARG A 541 13.82 8.83 15.16
C ARG A 541 12.64 7.90 14.88
N ARG A 542 12.85 6.76 14.25
CA ARG A 542 11.79 5.82 13.86
C ARG A 542 12.17 4.40 14.23
N LEU A 543 11.16 3.65 14.65
CA LEU A 543 11.28 2.27 15.05
C LEU A 543 10.25 1.45 14.27
N SER A 544 10.70 0.37 13.65
CA SER A 544 9.85 -0.67 13.09
C SER A 544 10.15 -2.00 13.76
N VAL A 545 9.10 -2.66 14.24
CA VAL A 545 9.16 -3.94 14.93
C VAL A 545 8.37 -4.95 14.14
N ILE A 546 9.06 -5.89 13.50
CA ILE A 546 8.42 -6.86 12.59
C ILE A 546 8.07 -8.16 13.31
N ARG A 547 8.90 -8.59 14.28
CA ARG A 547 8.67 -9.78 15.12
C ARG A 547 9.02 -9.51 16.59
N ASN A 548 8.49 -10.37 17.46
CA ASN A 548 8.35 -10.20 18.91
C ASN A 548 9.60 -9.66 19.62
N ILE A 549 9.47 -8.51 20.31
CA ILE A 549 10.51 -7.99 21.19
C ILE A 549 10.18 -8.38 22.62
N THR A 550 11.02 -9.21 23.23
CA THR A 550 10.84 -9.66 24.61
C THR A 550 11.33 -8.64 25.64
N ASN A 551 12.24 -7.72 25.29
CA ASN A 551 12.90 -6.80 26.23
C ASN A 551 13.26 -5.43 25.61
N TYR A 552 12.28 -4.52 25.47
CA TYR A 552 12.55 -3.12 25.14
C TYR A 552 12.60 -2.27 26.42
N ARG A 553 13.81 -1.84 26.78
CA ARG A 553 14.08 -0.85 27.83
C ARG A 553 14.42 0.47 27.14
N THR A 554 13.72 1.55 27.47
CA THR A 554 14.12 2.89 27.01
C THR A 554 14.91 3.58 28.07
N GLU A 555 15.79 4.49 27.63
CA GLU A 555 16.22 5.61 28.45
C GLU A 555 15.00 6.47 28.87
N ASP A 556 15.13 7.25 29.94
CA ASP A 556 14.01 7.99 30.54
C ASP A 556 13.35 9.02 29.59
N GLU A 557 14.04 9.47 28.52
CA GLU A 557 13.47 10.33 27.47
C GLU A 557 13.87 9.83 26.06
N SER A 558 12.90 9.25 25.34
CA SER A 558 13.05 8.81 23.95
C SER A 558 12.67 9.93 22.97
N HIS A 559 13.43 10.03 21.89
CA HIS A 559 13.23 11.01 20.82
C HIS A 559 12.50 10.43 19.60
N LEU A 560 11.84 9.29 19.75
CA LEU A 560 11.09 8.63 18.69
C LEU A 560 9.92 9.49 18.19
N ARG A 561 9.80 9.57 16.87
CA ARG A 561 8.71 10.17 16.09
C ARG A 561 7.74 9.11 15.57
N SER A 562 8.20 7.87 15.38
CA SER A 562 7.38 6.83 14.76
C SER A 562 7.67 5.48 15.36
N VAL A 563 6.62 4.72 15.64
CA VAL A 563 6.70 3.32 16.07
C VAL A 563 5.71 2.54 15.21
N LEU A 564 6.26 1.66 14.37
CA LEU A 564 5.52 0.72 13.54
C LEU A 564 5.66 -0.68 14.12
N ILE A 565 4.55 -1.37 14.30
CA ILE A 565 4.51 -2.69 14.90
C ILE A 565 3.70 -3.61 14.00
N PHE A 566 4.31 -4.72 13.63
CA PHE A 566 3.71 -5.74 12.79
C PHE A 566 3.65 -7.08 13.54
N LYS A 567 2.67 -7.93 13.22
CA LYS A 567 2.56 -9.36 13.61
C LYS A 567 2.81 -9.68 15.11
N ASP A 568 1.79 -9.49 15.96
CA ASP A 568 1.73 -9.94 17.37
C ASP A 568 2.93 -9.56 18.27
N SER A 569 3.77 -8.63 17.83
CA SER A 569 5.13 -8.43 18.36
C SER A 569 5.23 -7.51 19.59
N MET A 570 4.09 -7.06 20.12
CA MET A 570 4.03 -6.02 21.15
C MET A 570 3.15 -6.44 22.34
N SER A 571 3.77 -6.52 23.50
CA SER A 571 3.07 -6.71 24.78
C SER A 571 2.57 -5.38 25.35
N TYR A 572 1.57 -5.44 26.22
CA TYR A 572 1.00 -4.26 26.87
C TYR A 572 2.03 -3.47 27.68
N ASP A 573 2.88 -4.15 28.45
CA ASP A 573 3.90 -3.50 29.29
C ASP A 573 4.97 -2.80 28.45
N LEU A 574 5.30 -3.40 27.30
CA LEU A 574 6.24 -2.83 26.35
C LEU A 574 5.69 -1.56 25.72
N LEU A 575 4.45 -1.61 25.23
CA LEU A 575 3.75 -0.45 24.70
C LEU A 575 3.69 0.65 25.76
N LYS A 576 3.34 0.31 26.99
CA LYS A 576 3.27 1.27 28.10
C LYS A 576 4.62 1.93 28.37
N SER A 577 5.73 1.19 28.29
CA SER A 577 7.09 1.71 28.43
C SER A 577 7.44 2.70 27.29
N VAL A 578 7.19 2.31 26.04
CA VAL A 578 7.40 3.16 24.85
C VAL A 578 6.64 4.47 24.95
N LEU A 579 5.36 4.40 25.34
CA LEU A 579 4.48 5.58 25.46
C LEU A 579 4.92 6.54 26.57
N ARG A 580 5.56 6.03 27.64
CA ARG A 580 6.06 6.88 28.74
C ARG A 580 7.28 7.69 28.34
N SER A 581 8.18 7.09 27.57
CA SER A 581 9.45 7.72 27.18
C SER A 581 9.35 8.56 25.91
N SER A 582 8.44 8.24 24.98
CA SER A 582 8.42 8.81 23.61
C SER A 582 7.43 9.97 23.43
N LYS A 583 7.60 11.08 24.16
CA LYS A 583 6.64 12.21 24.16
C LYS A 583 6.48 12.92 22.80
N PHE A 584 7.47 12.80 21.91
CA PHE A 584 7.50 13.46 20.59
C PHE A 584 6.92 12.63 19.45
N LEU A 585 6.36 11.45 19.76
CA LEU A 585 5.81 10.53 18.78
C LEU A 585 4.69 11.19 17.96
N ARG A 586 4.81 11.11 16.62
CA ARG A 586 3.83 11.53 15.62
C ARG A 586 3.01 10.35 15.10
N VAL A 587 3.64 9.20 14.91
CA VAL A 587 3.00 8.00 14.34
C VAL A 587 3.08 6.83 15.31
N LEU A 588 1.93 6.25 15.64
CA LEU A 588 1.81 4.99 16.36
C LEU A 588 0.94 4.03 15.56
N GLU A 589 1.57 3.00 15.01
CA GLU A 589 0.94 1.95 14.21
C GLU A 589 0.97 0.64 15.00
N LEU A 590 -0.23 0.15 15.36
CA LEU A 590 -0.45 -1.04 16.19
C LEU A 590 -1.32 -2.08 15.48
N GLN A 591 -1.46 -2.02 14.16
CA GLN A 591 -2.30 -2.95 13.40
C GLN A 591 -1.97 -4.41 13.75
N GLY A 592 -3.01 -5.17 14.08
CA GLY A 592 -2.89 -6.58 14.42
C GLY A 592 -2.24 -6.87 15.78
N ALA A 593 -1.90 -5.86 16.59
CA ALA A 593 -1.32 -6.10 17.91
C ALA A 593 -2.29 -6.82 18.86
N LEU A 594 -1.81 -7.83 19.59
CA LEU A 594 -2.61 -8.64 20.54
C LEU A 594 -2.93 -7.92 21.87
N ILE A 595 -3.16 -6.61 21.84
CA ILE A 595 -3.49 -5.82 23.02
C ILE A 595 -5.00 -5.72 23.21
N GLU A 596 -5.46 -5.91 24.45
CA GLU A 596 -6.88 -5.74 24.82
C GLU A 596 -7.23 -4.36 25.39
N LYS A 597 -6.20 -3.61 25.80
CA LYS A 597 -6.32 -2.29 26.40
C LYS A 597 -5.25 -1.37 25.85
N LEU A 598 -5.62 -0.11 25.64
CA LEU A 598 -4.67 0.94 25.31
C LEU A 598 -4.19 1.61 26.61
N PRO A 599 -2.86 1.68 26.88
CA PRO A 599 -2.36 2.36 28.07
C PRO A 599 -2.79 3.84 28.11
N SER A 600 -3.14 4.35 29.29
CA SER A 600 -3.61 5.74 29.44
C SER A 600 -2.52 6.77 29.17
N GLU A 601 -1.25 6.36 29.20
CA GLU A 601 -0.09 7.16 28.84
C GLU A 601 -0.13 7.64 27.38
N ILE A 602 -0.90 6.99 26.49
CA ILE A 602 -1.13 7.47 25.12
C ILE A 602 -1.57 8.93 25.10
N CYS A 603 -2.42 9.34 26.06
CA CYS A 603 -2.99 10.68 26.13
C CYS A 603 -1.97 11.76 26.55
N ASN A 604 -0.72 11.38 26.83
CA ASN A 604 0.39 12.29 27.10
C ASN A 604 1.20 12.60 25.84
N LEU A 605 0.96 11.89 24.72
CA LEU A 605 1.64 12.09 23.45
C LEU A 605 1.07 13.30 22.71
N PHE A 606 1.52 14.48 23.11
CA PHE A 606 0.99 15.74 22.59
C PHE A 606 1.24 15.94 21.09
N ASN A 607 2.25 15.27 20.54
CA ASN A 607 2.64 15.40 19.14
C ASN A 607 2.06 14.29 18.26
N LEU A 608 1.14 13.46 18.76
CA LEU A 608 0.59 12.35 17.98
C LEU A 608 -0.34 12.86 16.88
N HIS A 609 -0.03 12.50 15.64
CA HIS A 609 -0.78 12.84 14.43
C HIS A 609 -1.53 11.62 13.88
N TYR A 610 -0.98 10.42 14.07
CA TYR A 610 -1.53 9.16 13.56
C TYR A 610 -1.60 8.12 14.68
N LEU A 611 -2.79 7.54 14.84
CA LEU A 611 -3.03 6.41 15.73
C LEU A 611 -3.83 5.34 14.98
N CYS A 612 -3.19 4.22 14.65
CA CYS A 612 -3.86 3.05 14.12
C CYS A 612 -3.91 1.95 15.16
N LEU A 613 -5.12 1.44 15.37
CA LEU A 613 -5.44 0.34 16.26
C LEU A 613 -6.10 -0.80 15.50
N GLN A 614 -6.05 -0.82 14.16
CA GLN A 614 -6.77 -1.77 13.32
C GLN A 614 -6.51 -3.22 13.76
N GLU A 615 -7.53 -4.07 13.68
CA GLU A 615 -7.42 -5.51 13.96
C GLU A 615 -6.90 -5.85 15.39
N THR A 616 -6.91 -4.90 16.33
CA THR A 616 -6.57 -5.18 17.73
C THR A 616 -7.79 -5.63 18.54
N LYS A 617 -7.55 -6.17 19.74
CA LYS A 617 -8.61 -6.66 20.65
C LYS A 617 -9.11 -5.58 21.63
N ILE A 618 -8.81 -4.31 21.36
CA ILE A 618 -9.14 -3.18 22.24
C ILE A 618 -10.66 -3.03 22.41
N LYS A 619 -11.10 -2.89 23.67
CA LYS A 619 -12.53 -2.78 24.04
C LYS A 619 -12.99 -1.34 24.29
N GLU A 620 -12.07 -0.46 24.66
CA GLU A 620 -12.37 0.94 25.02
C GLU A 620 -11.19 1.87 24.72
N LEU A 621 -11.51 3.11 24.34
CA LEU A 621 -10.53 4.20 24.24
C LEU A 621 -10.49 5.00 25.56
N PRO A 622 -9.32 5.52 25.96
CA PRO A 622 -9.21 6.36 27.16
C PRO A 622 -10.13 7.59 27.12
N ARG A 623 -10.77 7.93 28.24
CA ARG A 623 -11.66 9.10 28.34
C ARG A 623 -10.97 10.42 27.99
N SER A 624 -9.66 10.49 28.23
CA SER A 624 -8.79 11.64 28.00
C SER A 624 -8.23 11.74 26.57
N ILE A 625 -8.74 10.96 25.61
CA ILE A 625 -8.24 10.97 24.22
C ILE A 625 -8.27 12.38 23.60
N GLY A 626 -9.19 13.26 24.03
CA GLY A 626 -9.27 14.66 23.58
C GLY A 626 -8.03 15.52 23.88
N LYS A 627 -7.10 15.03 24.72
CA LYS A 627 -5.78 15.66 24.92
C LYS A 627 -4.89 15.58 23.68
N LEU A 628 -5.13 14.65 22.76
CA LEU A 628 -4.36 14.46 21.53
C LEU A 628 -4.72 15.51 20.46
N ARG A 629 -4.53 16.80 20.76
CA ARG A 629 -5.01 17.92 19.94
C ARG A 629 -4.39 17.99 18.54
N ASN A 630 -3.26 17.30 18.32
CA ASN A 630 -2.60 17.19 17.02
C ASN A 630 -3.02 15.96 16.20
N LEU A 631 -3.90 15.10 16.74
CA LEU A 631 -4.31 13.89 16.06
C LEU A 631 -5.09 14.23 14.79
N GLN A 632 -4.60 13.73 13.66
CA GLN A 632 -5.18 13.90 12.33
C GLN A 632 -5.88 12.62 11.88
N ILE A 633 -5.36 11.45 12.24
CA ILE A 633 -5.88 10.15 11.83
C ILE A 633 -6.09 9.29 13.07
N LEU A 634 -7.33 8.81 13.25
CA LEU A 634 -7.68 7.79 14.21
C LEU A 634 -8.34 6.62 13.47
N ASP A 635 -7.61 5.52 13.38
CA ASP A 635 -8.11 4.30 12.77
C ASP A 635 -8.36 3.22 13.82
N ILE A 636 -9.62 2.81 13.92
CA ILE A 636 -10.06 1.78 14.83
C ILE A 636 -10.88 0.70 14.10
N VAL A 637 -10.69 0.51 12.79
CA VAL A 637 -11.38 -0.53 12.01
C VAL A 637 -11.11 -1.92 12.60
N SER A 638 -12.07 -2.84 12.49
CA SER A 638 -11.95 -4.23 12.98
C SER A 638 -11.59 -4.39 14.47
N ASN A 639 -11.95 -3.42 15.32
CA ASN A 639 -11.77 -3.47 16.77
C ASN A 639 -13.00 -4.00 17.54
N LYS A 640 -12.82 -4.23 18.85
CA LYS A 640 -13.90 -4.56 19.80
C LYS A 640 -14.46 -3.34 20.54
N ILE A 641 -14.12 -2.12 20.11
CA ILE A 641 -14.58 -0.86 20.70
C ILE A 641 -16.08 -0.71 20.54
N LYS A 642 -16.80 -0.49 21.66
CA LYS A 642 -18.27 -0.36 21.67
C LYS A 642 -18.79 1.08 21.79
N LYS A 643 -17.97 1.99 22.31
CA LYS A 643 -18.35 3.39 22.53
C LYS A 643 -17.14 4.27 22.32
N LEU A 644 -17.32 5.37 21.61
CA LEU A 644 -16.32 6.41 21.52
C LEU A 644 -16.46 7.36 22.72
N PRO A 645 -15.35 7.82 23.34
CA PRO A 645 -15.39 8.77 24.44
C PRO A 645 -15.71 10.19 23.95
N LYS A 646 -16.43 10.99 24.75
CA LYS A 646 -16.82 12.38 24.41
C LYS A 646 -15.63 13.26 23.96
N GLY A 647 -14.44 12.98 24.48
CA GLY A 647 -13.20 13.69 24.12
C GLY A 647 -12.81 13.62 22.64
N ILE A 648 -13.36 12.68 21.84
CA ILE A 648 -13.14 12.67 20.38
C ILE A 648 -13.59 14.00 19.73
N THR A 649 -14.64 14.63 20.26
CA THR A 649 -15.13 15.92 19.75
C THR A 649 -14.18 17.11 20.01
N GLU A 650 -13.14 16.91 20.83
CA GLU A 650 -12.11 17.91 21.12
C GLU A 650 -10.94 17.85 20.12
N LEU A 651 -10.88 16.84 19.25
CA LEU A 651 -9.80 16.60 18.29
C LEU A 651 -9.95 17.47 17.03
N GLN A 652 -9.82 18.79 17.18
CA GLN A 652 -10.13 19.76 16.12
C GLN A 652 -9.28 19.64 14.83
N LYS A 653 -8.13 18.96 14.89
CA LYS A 653 -7.26 18.67 13.72
C LYS A 653 -7.54 17.30 13.07
N LEU A 654 -8.52 16.55 13.57
CA LEU A 654 -8.85 15.22 13.05
C LEU A 654 -9.43 15.33 11.64
N ARG A 655 -8.79 14.65 10.69
CA ARG A 655 -9.18 14.58 9.27
C ARG A 655 -9.75 13.22 8.90
N HIS A 656 -9.27 12.13 9.51
CA HIS A 656 -9.75 10.80 9.20
C HIS A 656 -10.16 10.04 10.47
N LEU A 657 -11.42 9.60 10.51
CA LEU A 657 -11.98 8.78 11.57
C LEU A 657 -12.64 7.53 10.97
N ASN A 658 -11.95 6.39 11.07
CA ASN A 658 -12.43 5.12 10.54
C ASN A 658 -12.92 4.24 11.70
N LEU A 659 -14.21 3.91 11.72
CA LEU A 659 -14.86 3.18 12.82
C LEU A 659 -14.98 1.67 12.52
N PRO A 660 -15.07 0.79 13.55
CA PRO A 660 -15.25 -0.64 13.34
C PRO A 660 -16.46 -0.99 12.47
N TYR A 661 -16.17 -1.82 11.48
CA TYR A 661 -17.13 -2.64 10.76
C TYR A 661 -17.63 -3.79 11.66
N ASN A 662 -18.38 -3.49 12.71
CA ASN A 662 -19.13 -4.50 13.45
C ASN A 662 -20.60 -4.47 13.02
N LEU A 663 -21.06 -5.58 12.43
CA LEU A 663 -22.44 -5.84 12.01
C LEU A 663 -23.36 -6.05 13.23
N ASP A 664 -22.84 -6.63 14.32
CA ASP A 664 -23.67 -7.06 15.46
C ASP A 664 -23.65 -6.12 16.67
N LYS A 665 -22.69 -5.18 16.72
CA LYS A 665 -22.49 -4.30 17.89
C LYS A 665 -22.25 -2.87 17.43
N ASN A 666 -23.34 -2.13 17.49
CA ASN A 666 -23.42 -0.71 17.18
C ASN A 666 -22.56 0.12 18.14
N ILE A 667 -21.56 0.84 17.60
CA ILE A 667 -20.99 1.98 18.32
C ILE A 667 -22.07 3.05 18.39
N ASN A 668 -22.45 3.43 19.61
CA ASN A 668 -23.31 4.58 19.79
C ASN A 668 -22.52 5.82 19.36
N ALA A 669 -23.05 6.53 18.36
CA ALA A 669 -22.50 7.78 17.90
C ALA A 669 -22.37 8.79 19.04
N ILE A 670 -21.34 9.64 18.96
CA ILE A 670 -21.16 10.73 19.91
C ILE A 670 -21.89 11.97 19.38
N ALA A 671 -22.78 12.51 20.21
CA ALA A 671 -23.34 13.84 20.00
C ALA A 671 -22.21 14.88 19.91
N GLY A 672 -22.20 15.68 18.84
CA GLY A 672 -21.22 16.73 18.60
C GLY A 672 -20.09 16.38 17.64
N ILE A 673 -20.13 15.21 16.97
CA ILE A 673 -19.12 14.85 15.96
C ILE A 673 -19.02 15.88 14.82
N TRP A 674 -20.13 16.54 14.48
CA TRP A 674 -20.21 17.64 13.50
C TRP A 674 -19.46 18.92 13.90
N ARG A 675 -18.85 18.95 15.10
CA ARG A 675 -17.92 20.02 15.52
C ARG A 675 -16.53 19.86 14.89
N LEU A 676 -16.20 18.68 14.38
CA LEU A 676 -14.91 18.39 13.74
C LEU A 676 -14.90 18.91 12.29
N LYS A 677 -14.86 20.23 12.10
CA LYS A 677 -15.05 20.87 10.79
C LYS A 677 -14.04 20.48 9.71
N GLY A 678 -12.82 20.08 10.10
CA GLY A 678 -11.79 19.62 9.18
C GLY A 678 -11.85 18.13 8.83
N LEU A 679 -12.91 17.41 9.21
CA LEU A 679 -13.02 15.97 8.97
C LEU A 679 -13.29 15.69 7.48
N GLN A 680 -12.41 14.89 6.87
CA GLN A 680 -12.43 14.49 5.46
C GLN A 680 -12.91 13.05 5.27
N THR A 681 -12.70 12.17 6.24
CA THR A 681 -13.19 10.78 6.21
C THR A 681 -13.95 10.47 7.49
N LEU A 682 -15.19 10.02 7.33
CA LEU A 682 -16.02 9.49 8.40
C LEU A 682 -16.71 8.21 7.92
N GLU A 683 -16.18 7.06 8.34
CA GLU A 683 -16.65 5.77 7.84
C GLU A 683 -17.33 4.93 8.90
N TYR A 684 -18.38 4.21 8.49
CA TYR A 684 -19.18 3.27 9.29
C TYR A 684 -19.86 3.88 10.52
N ILE A 685 -20.22 5.17 10.47
CA ILE A 685 -20.97 5.81 11.56
C ILE A 685 -22.40 5.26 11.63
N LYS A 686 -22.90 5.01 12.83
CA LYS A 686 -24.28 4.55 13.02
C LYS A 686 -25.27 5.70 12.88
N ALA A 687 -26.29 5.55 12.05
CA ALA A 687 -27.35 6.53 11.90
C ALA A 687 -28.15 6.74 13.19
N THR A 688 -28.32 8.01 13.55
CA THR A 688 -29.28 8.50 14.55
C THR A 688 -29.91 9.79 13.99
N THR A 689 -31.10 10.15 14.45
CA THR A 689 -31.77 11.41 14.08
C THR A 689 -30.88 12.64 14.26
N GLU A 690 -30.06 12.64 15.32
CA GLU A 690 -29.13 13.74 15.60
C GLU A 690 -27.99 13.81 14.56
N ILE A 691 -27.42 12.68 14.15
CA ILE A 691 -26.35 12.66 13.14
C ILE A 691 -26.90 13.09 11.78
N VAL A 692 -27.98 12.46 11.32
CA VAL A 692 -28.47 12.68 9.95
C VAL A 692 -28.93 14.12 9.74
N ARG A 693 -29.28 14.86 10.79
CA ARG A 693 -29.63 16.30 10.74
C ARG A 693 -28.44 17.25 10.82
N ASN A 694 -27.32 16.83 11.40
CA ASN A 694 -26.18 17.72 11.69
C ASN A 694 -24.94 17.39 10.87
N VAL A 695 -24.92 16.26 10.16
CA VAL A 695 -23.76 15.85 9.34
C VAL A 695 -23.50 16.83 8.19
N GLU A 696 -24.51 17.58 7.73
CA GLU A 696 -24.36 18.69 6.78
C GLU A 696 -23.31 19.73 7.19
N ALA A 697 -23.02 19.83 8.49
CA ALA A 697 -22.07 20.79 9.00
C ALA A 697 -20.60 20.35 8.80
N LEU A 698 -20.36 19.14 8.27
CA LEU A 698 -19.05 18.59 7.93
C LEU A 698 -18.78 18.75 6.42
N THR A 699 -18.55 19.98 5.99
CA THR A 699 -18.45 20.36 4.57
C THR A 699 -17.18 19.83 3.89
N GLU A 700 -16.13 19.51 4.66
CA GLU A 700 -14.84 19.01 4.15
C GLU A 700 -14.84 17.49 3.88
N LEU A 701 -15.96 16.79 4.11
CA LEU A 701 -16.05 15.34 3.90
C LEU A 701 -15.85 14.96 2.43
N ARG A 702 -14.94 14.01 2.22
CA ARG A 702 -14.61 13.38 0.94
C ARG A 702 -15.00 11.90 0.90
N SER A 703 -14.99 11.22 2.03
CA SER A 703 -15.50 9.86 2.20
C SER A 703 -16.46 9.80 3.38
N PHE A 704 -17.69 9.37 3.11
CA PHE A 704 -18.74 9.25 4.13
C PHE A 704 -19.44 7.89 4.02
N SER A 705 -19.41 7.12 5.11
CA SER A 705 -20.14 5.85 5.22
C SER A 705 -21.01 5.84 6.47
N ILE A 706 -22.31 5.57 6.28
CA ILE A 706 -23.32 5.52 7.35
C ILE A 706 -24.06 4.18 7.34
N LYS A 707 -24.25 3.60 8.52
CA LYS A 707 -24.91 2.29 8.71
C LYS A 707 -26.12 2.35 9.63
N GLY A 708 -27.02 1.38 9.48
CA GLY A 708 -28.23 1.28 10.30
C GLY A 708 -29.23 2.39 9.99
N VAL A 709 -29.26 2.87 8.74
CA VAL A 709 -30.25 3.83 8.26
C VAL A 709 -31.63 3.16 8.28
N ARG A 710 -32.63 3.90 8.76
CA ARG A 710 -34.02 3.47 8.79
C ARG A 710 -34.82 4.45 7.94
N THR A 711 -36.03 4.07 7.57
CA THR A 711 -36.89 4.87 6.69
C THR A 711 -37.03 6.33 7.15
N HIS A 712 -37.29 6.58 8.44
CA HIS A 712 -37.43 7.94 8.99
C HIS A 712 -36.12 8.78 9.03
N HIS A 713 -34.96 8.18 8.77
CA HIS A 713 -33.69 8.91 8.66
C HIS A 713 -33.46 9.48 7.25
N CYS A 714 -34.17 8.98 6.23
CA CYS A 714 -33.82 9.20 4.81
C CYS A 714 -33.91 10.67 4.39
N ALA A 715 -35.05 11.35 4.61
CA ALA A 715 -35.20 12.78 4.29
C ALA A 715 -34.07 13.66 4.84
N ASP A 716 -33.81 13.55 6.15
CA ASP A 716 -32.78 14.35 6.82
C ASP A 716 -31.38 14.02 6.27
N LEU A 717 -31.10 12.74 5.99
CA LEU A 717 -29.82 12.29 5.46
C LEU A 717 -29.57 12.79 4.03
N TRP A 718 -30.56 12.64 3.14
CA TRP A 718 -30.48 13.08 1.75
C TRP A 718 -30.24 14.59 1.66
N ASN A 719 -31.02 15.37 2.42
CA ASN A 719 -30.84 16.82 2.50
C ASN A 719 -29.43 17.18 2.99
N SER A 720 -28.92 16.47 4.00
CA SER A 720 -27.56 16.74 4.50
C SER A 720 -26.46 16.42 3.50
N ILE A 721 -26.60 15.34 2.73
CA ILE A 721 -25.62 14.94 1.71
C ILE A 721 -25.53 15.98 0.58
N THR A 722 -26.64 16.63 0.22
CA THR A 722 -26.64 17.67 -0.83
C THR A 722 -25.71 18.86 -0.51
N LYS A 723 -25.38 19.08 0.77
CA LYS A 723 -24.51 20.17 1.24
C LYS A 723 -23.02 19.79 1.28
N MET A 724 -22.66 18.54 0.96
CA MET A 724 -21.29 18.02 1.04
C MET A 724 -20.55 18.18 -0.30
N ASN A 725 -20.01 19.37 -0.56
CA ASN A 725 -19.48 19.74 -1.88
C ASN A 725 -18.21 18.98 -2.32
N HIS A 726 -17.51 18.31 -1.40
CA HIS A 726 -16.24 17.61 -1.68
C HIS A 726 -16.36 16.08 -1.68
N LEU A 727 -17.59 15.54 -1.60
CA LEU A 727 -17.82 14.12 -1.40
C LEU A 727 -17.47 13.29 -2.65
N ASN A 728 -16.51 12.39 -2.51
CA ASN A 728 -16.04 11.46 -3.56
C ASN A 728 -16.55 10.03 -3.35
N TYR A 729 -16.72 9.60 -2.11
CA TYR A 729 -17.23 8.28 -1.75
C TYR A 729 -18.42 8.42 -0.80
N LEU A 730 -19.52 7.78 -1.15
CA LEU A 730 -20.72 7.69 -0.31
C LEU A 730 -21.15 6.23 -0.17
N GLU A 731 -21.30 5.80 1.07
CA GLU A 731 -21.90 4.52 1.40
C GLU A 731 -23.05 4.67 2.39
N VAL A 732 -24.20 4.11 2.04
CA VAL A 732 -25.40 4.15 2.86
C VAL A 732 -25.94 2.73 3.04
N ARG A 733 -25.95 2.27 4.29
CA ARG A 733 -26.48 0.95 4.64
C ARG A 733 -27.72 1.04 5.51
N SER A 734 -28.84 0.59 4.98
CA SER A 734 -30.09 0.45 5.71
C SER A 734 -30.04 -0.75 6.67
N VAL A 735 -30.92 -0.74 7.65
CA VAL A 735 -31.21 -1.94 8.45
C VAL A 735 -31.92 -2.96 7.56
N ARG A 736 -31.60 -4.25 7.72
CA ARG A 736 -32.24 -5.33 6.96
C ARG A 736 -33.77 -5.20 6.97
N GLY A 737 -34.40 -5.21 5.79
CA GLY A 737 -35.84 -5.07 5.61
C GLY A 737 -36.37 -3.63 5.69
N GLN A 738 -35.49 -2.62 5.72
CA GLN A 738 -35.88 -1.22 5.59
C GLN A 738 -35.56 -0.70 4.19
N GLU A 739 -36.53 0.01 3.63
CA GLU A 739 -36.43 0.73 2.37
C GLU A 739 -35.78 2.10 2.57
N LEU A 740 -34.90 2.46 1.65
CA LEU A 740 -34.33 3.79 1.48
C LEU A 740 -35.36 4.66 0.74
N GLN A 741 -36.30 5.24 1.48
CA GLN A 741 -37.37 6.07 0.91
C GLN A 741 -36.87 7.45 0.47
N GLN A 742 -37.67 8.12 -0.39
CA GLN A 742 -37.45 9.50 -0.81
C GLN A 742 -36.12 9.71 -1.54
N LEU A 743 -35.63 8.71 -2.27
CA LEU A 743 -34.39 8.76 -3.05
C LEU A 743 -34.40 9.90 -4.07
N GLY A 744 -35.57 10.29 -4.57
CA GLY A 744 -35.72 11.45 -5.47
C GLY A 744 -35.22 12.78 -4.90
N THR A 745 -35.16 12.91 -3.57
CA THR A 745 -34.61 14.09 -2.88
C THR A 745 -33.08 14.09 -2.78
N LEU A 746 -32.44 12.94 -3.02
CA LEU A 746 -30.99 12.82 -3.01
C LEU A 746 -30.40 13.53 -4.25
N ARG A 747 -29.61 14.57 -4.00
CA ARG A 747 -28.77 15.20 -5.02
C ARG A 747 -27.33 14.87 -4.71
N LEU A 748 -26.75 14.02 -5.55
CA LEU A 748 -25.37 13.58 -5.42
C LEU A 748 -24.42 14.72 -5.84
N PRO A 749 -23.39 15.04 -5.03
CA PRO A 749 -22.40 16.04 -5.40
C PRO A 749 -21.63 15.67 -6.67
N SER A 750 -21.30 16.65 -7.51
CA SER A 750 -20.59 16.44 -8.78
C SER A 750 -19.24 15.69 -8.65
N PRO A 751 -18.45 15.84 -7.57
CA PRO A 751 -17.20 15.09 -7.40
C PRO A 751 -17.37 13.59 -7.12
N ILE A 752 -18.59 13.10 -6.90
CA ILE A 752 -18.83 11.71 -6.50
C ILE A 752 -18.21 10.73 -7.51
N LYS A 753 -17.36 9.83 -7.00
CA LYS A 753 -16.66 8.79 -7.78
C LYS A 753 -17.20 7.41 -7.50
N GLU A 754 -17.64 7.18 -6.27
CA GLU A 754 -18.10 5.88 -5.79
C GLU A 754 -19.37 6.01 -4.96
N LEU A 755 -20.39 5.23 -5.32
CA LEU A 755 -21.67 5.18 -4.63
C LEU A 755 -22.03 3.75 -4.24
N TRP A 756 -22.26 3.53 -2.94
CA TRP A 756 -22.61 2.24 -2.37
C TRP A 756 -23.94 2.36 -1.64
N LEU A 757 -24.98 1.71 -2.15
CA LEU A 757 -26.29 1.67 -1.52
C LEU A 757 -26.61 0.25 -1.11
N CYS A 758 -26.83 0.03 0.18
CA CYS A 758 -27.17 -1.26 0.74
C CYS A 758 -28.55 -1.17 1.41
N GLY A 759 -29.54 -1.83 0.85
CA GLY A 759 -30.93 -1.75 1.26
C GLY A 759 -31.88 -1.68 0.07
N GLU A 760 -33.15 -1.96 0.33
CA GLU A 760 -34.21 -1.88 -0.68
C GLU A 760 -34.37 -0.43 -1.15
N LEU A 761 -34.34 -0.21 -2.47
CA LEU A 761 -34.51 1.10 -3.06
C LEU A 761 -35.99 1.39 -3.29
N ASP A 762 -36.41 2.60 -2.96
CA ASP A 762 -37.75 3.08 -3.26
C ASP A 762 -37.96 3.22 -4.77
N LYS A 763 -38.69 2.26 -5.33
CA LYS A 763 -39.00 2.19 -6.77
C LYS A 763 -39.79 3.40 -7.25
N THR A 764 -40.57 4.04 -6.38
CA THR A 764 -41.41 5.18 -6.77
C THR A 764 -40.60 6.46 -6.98
N SER A 765 -39.49 6.63 -6.25
CA SER A 765 -38.63 7.82 -6.33
C SER A 765 -37.29 7.58 -7.05
N LEU A 766 -36.97 6.34 -7.41
CA LEU A 766 -35.82 6.01 -8.25
C LEU A 766 -35.80 6.76 -9.60
N PRO A 767 -36.92 6.93 -10.33
CA PRO A 767 -36.91 7.69 -11.59
C PRO A 767 -36.48 9.15 -11.39
N GLU A 768 -36.88 9.78 -10.28
CA GLU A 768 -36.47 11.15 -9.94
C GLU A 768 -34.97 11.25 -9.66
N LEU A 769 -34.38 10.24 -9.02
CA LEU A 769 -32.93 10.14 -8.84
C LEU A 769 -32.23 9.94 -10.20
N ALA A 770 -32.80 9.10 -11.07
CA ALA A 770 -32.26 8.78 -12.38
C ALA A 770 -32.10 10.00 -13.29
N THR A 771 -32.96 11.03 -13.13
CA THR A 771 -32.82 12.31 -13.86
C THR A 771 -31.45 12.98 -13.62
N SER A 772 -30.80 12.70 -12.49
CA SER A 772 -29.48 13.25 -12.16
C SER A 772 -28.31 12.44 -12.72
N PHE A 773 -28.50 11.17 -13.08
CA PHE A 773 -27.42 10.27 -13.50
C PHE A 773 -26.66 10.73 -14.74
N GLY A 774 -27.36 11.37 -15.69
CA GLY A 774 -26.74 11.96 -16.88
C GLY A 774 -25.72 13.06 -16.56
N SER A 775 -25.82 13.69 -15.39
CA SER A 775 -24.87 14.72 -14.93
C SER A 775 -23.68 14.17 -14.14
N LEU A 776 -23.70 12.88 -13.77
CA LEU A 776 -22.67 12.24 -12.95
C LEU A 776 -21.49 11.78 -13.81
N THR A 777 -20.71 12.73 -14.32
CA THR A 777 -19.55 12.45 -15.19
C THR A 777 -18.34 11.89 -14.46
N ASN A 778 -18.34 11.89 -13.12
CA ASN A 778 -17.23 11.40 -12.29
C ASN A 778 -17.53 10.05 -11.62
N LEU A 779 -18.79 9.56 -11.66
CA LEU A 779 -19.17 8.32 -10.98
C LEU A 779 -18.62 7.13 -11.76
N THR A 780 -17.55 6.53 -11.23
CA THR A 780 -16.83 5.41 -11.84
C THR A 780 -17.23 4.06 -11.25
N ARG A 781 -17.73 4.03 -10.00
CA ARG A 781 -18.19 2.81 -9.34
C ARG A 781 -19.58 2.96 -8.74
N LEU A 782 -20.42 1.96 -8.99
CA LEU A 782 -21.73 1.83 -8.36
C LEU A 782 -21.86 0.41 -7.80
N SER A 783 -22.07 0.32 -6.49
CA SER A 783 -22.32 -0.94 -5.80
C SER A 783 -23.70 -0.90 -5.14
N LEU A 784 -24.58 -1.80 -5.56
CA LEU A 784 -25.92 -1.96 -5.01
C LEU A 784 -25.99 -3.30 -4.29
N PHE A 785 -26.45 -3.27 -3.04
CA PHE A 785 -26.64 -4.45 -2.21
C PHE A 785 -28.09 -4.52 -1.77
N TYR A 786 -28.78 -5.63 -2.01
CA TYR A 786 -30.17 -5.81 -1.56
C TYR A 786 -31.15 -4.75 -2.10
N ALA A 787 -30.87 -4.15 -3.27
CA ALA A 787 -31.63 -3.05 -3.85
C ALA A 787 -33.05 -3.42 -4.34
N LYS A 788 -33.29 -4.71 -4.65
CA LYS A 788 -34.53 -5.23 -5.24
C LYS A 788 -34.95 -4.55 -6.55
N LEU A 789 -33.99 -4.28 -7.43
CA LEU A 789 -34.24 -3.85 -8.80
C LEU A 789 -34.97 -4.94 -9.59
N ASP A 790 -35.73 -4.54 -10.58
CA ASP A 790 -36.50 -5.38 -11.51
C ASP A 790 -36.38 -4.84 -12.94
N GLU A 791 -37.13 -5.43 -13.86
CA GLU A 791 -37.17 -5.08 -15.29
C GLU A 791 -37.47 -3.60 -15.53
N ASP A 792 -38.34 -3.01 -14.70
CA ASP A 792 -38.82 -1.64 -14.86
C ASP A 792 -37.86 -0.61 -14.25
N THR A 793 -37.06 -1.03 -13.26
CA THR A 793 -36.18 -0.13 -12.49
C THR A 793 -34.70 -0.20 -12.88
N PHE A 794 -34.22 -1.34 -13.38
CA PHE A 794 -32.84 -1.47 -13.87
C PHE A 794 -32.47 -0.52 -15.02
N PRO A 795 -33.35 -0.23 -16.00
CA PRO A 795 -33.05 0.67 -17.12
C PRO A 795 -32.57 2.07 -16.70
N TYR A 796 -33.00 2.56 -15.54
CA TYR A 796 -32.56 3.86 -15.02
C TYR A 796 -31.05 3.94 -14.79
N LEU A 797 -30.37 2.83 -14.49
CA LEU A 797 -28.92 2.82 -14.26
C LEU A 797 -28.11 2.90 -15.56
N GLN A 798 -28.68 2.49 -16.69
CA GLN A 798 -27.97 2.29 -17.96
C GLN A 798 -27.45 3.59 -18.58
N ALA A 799 -28.00 4.73 -18.16
CA ALA A 799 -27.63 6.08 -18.62
C ALA A 799 -26.37 6.66 -17.95
N LEU A 800 -25.70 5.93 -17.05
CA LEU A 800 -24.52 6.41 -16.35
C LEU A 800 -23.30 6.52 -17.30
N PRO A 801 -22.79 7.75 -17.59
CA PRO A 801 -21.87 7.97 -18.71
C PRO A 801 -20.41 7.61 -18.42
N ALA A 802 -20.03 7.59 -17.14
CA ALA A 802 -18.64 7.39 -16.71
C ALA A 802 -18.42 6.11 -15.90
N LEU A 803 -19.45 5.27 -15.75
CA LEU A 803 -19.41 4.08 -14.91
C LEU A 803 -18.43 3.05 -15.50
N MET A 804 -17.49 2.60 -14.68
CA MET A 804 -16.44 1.64 -15.03
C MET A 804 -16.63 0.30 -14.31
N LEU A 805 -17.24 0.31 -13.12
CA LEU A 805 -17.57 -0.88 -12.36
C LEU A 805 -19.01 -0.82 -11.84
N LEU A 806 -19.78 -1.86 -12.14
CA LEU A 806 -21.13 -2.07 -11.60
C LEU A 806 -21.16 -3.38 -10.82
N ASN A 807 -21.53 -3.31 -9.54
CA ASN A 807 -21.70 -4.47 -8.68
C ASN A 807 -23.14 -4.55 -8.15
N LEU A 808 -23.81 -5.65 -8.44
CA LEU A 808 -25.17 -5.96 -8.01
C LEU A 808 -25.14 -7.21 -7.13
N PHE A 809 -25.14 -7.03 -5.81
CA PHE A 809 -25.11 -8.14 -4.85
C PHE A 809 -26.47 -8.33 -4.18
N SER A 810 -27.12 -9.46 -4.45
CA SER A 810 -28.52 -9.71 -4.08
C SER A 810 -29.44 -8.53 -4.44
N ALA A 811 -29.07 -7.77 -5.47
CA ALA A 811 -29.65 -6.45 -5.76
C ALA A 811 -30.69 -6.48 -6.89
N TYR A 812 -30.68 -7.52 -7.70
CA TYR A 812 -31.62 -7.73 -8.80
C TYR A 812 -32.59 -8.87 -8.45
N ASP A 813 -33.89 -8.60 -8.55
CA ASP A 813 -35.01 -9.48 -8.23
C ASP A 813 -35.97 -9.69 -9.43
N GLY A 814 -35.59 -9.18 -10.61
CA GLY A 814 -36.30 -9.42 -11.87
C GLY A 814 -35.94 -10.79 -12.49
N MET A 815 -36.76 -11.22 -13.44
CA MET A 815 -36.56 -12.44 -14.24
C MET A 815 -35.68 -12.20 -15.45
N LYS A 816 -35.78 -11.02 -16.08
CA LYS A 816 -35.10 -10.69 -17.35
C LYS A 816 -34.24 -9.45 -17.21
N LEU A 817 -32.93 -9.57 -17.40
CA LEU A 817 -32.01 -8.43 -17.41
C LEU A 817 -31.71 -8.01 -18.86
N HIS A 818 -32.01 -6.77 -19.21
CA HIS A 818 -31.86 -6.28 -20.58
C HIS A 818 -30.92 -5.07 -20.64
N PHE A 819 -29.87 -5.17 -21.44
CA PHE A 819 -28.90 -4.09 -21.72
C PHE A 819 -29.15 -3.49 -23.09
N GLN A 820 -29.60 -2.23 -23.10
CA GLN A 820 -29.95 -1.49 -24.32
C GLN A 820 -28.70 -1.07 -25.10
N ALA A 821 -28.85 -0.84 -26.40
CA ALA A 821 -27.80 -0.25 -27.22
C ALA A 821 -27.30 1.06 -26.58
N THR A 822 -25.98 1.29 -26.58
CA THR A 822 -25.30 2.44 -25.94
C THR A 822 -25.32 2.48 -24.41
N SER A 823 -25.87 1.47 -23.74
CA SER A 823 -25.82 1.37 -22.28
C SER A 823 -24.38 1.25 -21.75
N PHE A 824 -24.11 1.92 -20.64
CA PHE A 824 -22.84 1.94 -19.91
C PHE A 824 -21.57 2.03 -20.82
N PRO A 825 -21.33 3.19 -21.45
CA PRO A 825 -20.30 3.32 -22.49
C PRO A 825 -18.86 3.10 -22.02
N LYS A 826 -18.57 3.21 -20.72
CA LYS A 826 -17.22 3.05 -20.14
C LYS A 826 -17.06 1.84 -19.20
N LEU A 827 -18.06 0.97 -19.12
CA LEU A 827 -18.06 -0.15 -18.17
C LEU A 827 -16.95 -1.13 -18.52
N LYS A 828 -16.12 -1.47 -17.54
CA LYS A 828 -15.04 -2.46 -17.64
C LYS A 828 -15.35 -3.73 -16.88
N GLU A 829 -16.02 -3.62 -15.73
CA GLU A 829 -16.34 -4.76 -14.87
C GLU A 829 -17.81 -4.77 -14.46
N LEU A 830 -18.47 -5.91 -14.63
CA LEU A 830 -19.85 -6.15 -14.24
C LEU A 830 -19.95 -7.39 -13.36
N TYR A 831 -20.45 -7.21 -12.14
CA TYR A 831 -20.69 -8.27 -11.18
C TYR A 831 -22.17 -8.36 -10.87
N ILE A 832 -22.76 -9.54 -11.08
CA ILE A 832 -24.15 -9.85 -10.73
C ILE A 832 -24.10 -11.08 -9.84
N THR A 833 -24.41 -10.88 -8.57
CA THR A 833 -24.27 -11.88 -7.52
C THR A 833 -25.61 -12.10 -6.84
N ASP A 834 -25.99 -13.37 -6.63
CA ASP A 834 -27.18 -13.78 -5.86
C ASP A 834 -28.50 -13.21 -6.44
N ALA A 835 -28.63 -13.27 -7.78
CA ALA A 835 -29.85 -12.89 -8.49
C ALA A 835 -30.75 -14.13 -8.67
N SER A 836 -31.50 -14.47 -7.62
CA SER A 836 -32.19 -15.77 -7.50
C SER A 836 -33.26 -16.05 -8.55
N LYS A 837 -33.90 -15.02 -9.11
CA LYS A 837 -34.97 -15.15 -10.13
C LYS A 837 -34.48 -14.93 -11.56
N LEU A 838 -33.23 -14.50 -11.73
CA LEU A 838 -32.70 -14.11 -13.03
C LEU A 838 -32.60 -15.34 -13.93
N SER A 839 -33.43 -15.37 -14.97
CA SER A 839 -33.53 -16.48 -15.92
C SER A 839 -33.00 -16.13 -17.31
N GLN A 840 -33.03 -14.84 -17.67
CA GLN A 840 -32.64 -14.38 -18.99
C GLN A 840 -31.79 -13.11 -18.92
N VAL A 841 -30.70 -13.08 -19.68
CA VAL A 841 -29.88 -11.87 -19.91
C VAL A 841 -29.85 -11.57 -21.41
N GLU A 842 -30.21 -10.35 -21.79
CA GLU A 842 -30.18 -9.86 -23.18
C GLU A 842 -29.26 -8.66 -23.31
N ILE A 843 -28.40 -8.68 -24.33
CA ILE A 843 -27.41 -7.66 -24.63
C ILE A 843 -27.61 -7.21 -26.07
N GLU A 844 -28.02 -5.96 -26.26
CA GLU A 844 -28.14 -5.39 -27.60
C GLU A 844 -26.77 -5.02 -28.18
N ARG A 845 -26.70 -5.01 -29.51
CA ARG A 845 -25.48 -4.61 -30.21
C ARG A 845 -25.10 -3.17 -29.85
N GLY A 846 -23.87 -2.98 -29.36
CA GLY A 846 -23.36 -1.68 -28.94
C GLY A 846 -23.60 -1.35 -27.46
N ALA A 847 -24.16 -2.27 -26.67
CA ALA A 847 -24.14 -2.20 -25.21
C ALA A 847 -22.73 -2.48 -24.66
N MET A 848 -22.33 -1.78 -23.59
CA MET A 848 -21.11 -2.03 -22.81
C MET A 848 -19.84 -2.28 -23.65
N PRO A 849 -19.45 -1.35 -24.56
CA PRO A 849 -18.42 -1.59 -25.58
C PRO A 849 -17.00 -1.81 -25.05
N ASN A 850 -16.75 -1.53 -23.76
CA ASN A 850 -15.44 -1.63 -23.11
C ASN A 850 -15.42 -2.69 -22.00
N LEU A 851 -16.41 -3.58 -21.93
CA LEU A 851 -16.51 -4.57 -20.86
C LEU A 851 -15.38 -5.59 -20.99
N ASN A 852 -14.57 -5.71 -19.95
CA ASN A 852 -13.44 -6.64 -19.88
C ASN A 852 -13.77 -7.87 -19.02
N LYS A 853 -14.61 -7.71 -17.99
CA LYS A 853 -14.97 -8.79 -17.07
C LYS A 853 -16.47 -8.82 -16.78
N LEU A 854 -17.07 -10.01 -16.92
CA LEU A 854 -18.45 -10.31 -16.56
C LEU A 854 -18.49 -11.49 -15.58
N GLU A 855 -19.08 -11.29 -14.41
CA GLU A 855 -19.27 -12.32 -13.40
C GLU A 855 -20.74 -12.47 -13.03
N LEU A 856 -21.30 -13.66 -13.26
CA LEU A 856 -22.65 -14.08 -12.89
C LEU A 856 -22.53 -15.16 -11.80
N TYR A 857 -22.70 -14.78 -10.54
CA TYR A 857 -22.51 -15.68 -9.40
C TYR A 857 -23.82 -15.97 -8.69
N CYS A 858 -24.13 -17.25 -8.43
CA CYS A 858 -25.39 -17.70 -7.82
C CYS A 858 -26.63 -17.15 -8.56
N CYS A 859 -26.78 -17.50 -9.84
CA CYS A 859 -27.95 -17.19 -10.65
C CYS A 859 -28.67 -18.51 -11.03
N PRO A 860 -29.40 -19.14 -10.08
CA PRO A 860 -29.83 -20.53 -10.20
C PRO A 860 -30.89 -20.78 -11.28
N GLU A 861 -31.58 -19.73 -11.75
CA GLU A 861 -32.60 -19.83 -12.80
C GLU A 861 -32.05 -19.53 -14.21
N LEU A 862 -30.75 -19.22 -14.33
CA LEU A 862 -30.12 -18.88 -15.60
C LEU A 862 -29.85 -20.15 -16.43
N LYS A 863 -30.71 -20.41 -17.41
CA LYS A 863 -30.71 -21.63 -18.24
C LYS A 863 -29.92 -21.53 -19.54
N GLU A 864 -29.68 -20.31 -20.02
CA GLU A 864 -29.01 -20.04 -21.29
C GLU A 864 -27.86 -19.04 -21.09
N LEU A 865 -26.88 -19.06 -21.98
CA LEU A 865 -25.88 -18.00 -22.07
C LEU A 865 -26.53 -16.65 -22.40
N PRO A 866 -26.02 -15.52 -21.87
CA PRO A 866 -26.51 -14.19 -22.22
C PRO A 866 -26.65 -14.01 -23.74
N ARG A 867 -27.85 -13.64 -24.19
CA ARG A 867 -28.13 -13.39 -25.61
C ARG A 867 -27.40 -12.13 -26.04
N GLY A 868 -26.65 -12.17 -27.14
CA GLY A 868 -25.82 -11.06 -27.59
C GLY A 868 -24.44 -10.97 -26.91
N ILE A 869 -24.01 -12.00 -26.19
CA ILE A 869 -22.64 -12.07 -25.62
C ILE A 869 -21.57 -11.90 -26.72
N GLU A 870 -21.85 -12.34 -27.94
CA GLU A 870 -21.00 -12.18 -29.12
C GLU A 870 -20.71 -10.72 -29.51
N TYR A 871 -21.49 -9.76 -29.01
CA TYR A 871 -21.26 -8.33 -29.25
C TYR A 871 -20.21 -7.72 -28.32
N LEU A 872 -19.82 -8.40 -27.24
CA LEU A 872 -18.87 -7.92 -26.23
C LEU A 872 -17.42 -8.20 -26.63
N THR A 873 -16.95 -7.60 -27.72
CA THR A 873 -15.65 -7.91 -28.34
C THR A 873 -14.43 -7.66 -27.45
N THR A 874 -14.55 -6.87 -26.38
CA THR A 874 -13.47 -6.59 -25.41
C THR A 874 -13.44 -7.53 -24.21
N LEU A 875 -14.44 -8.42 -24.08
CA LEU A 875 -14.61 -9.29 -22.92
C LEU A 875 -13.47 -10.31 -22.84
N GLN A 876 -12.67 -10.20 -21.77
CA GLN A 876 -11.54 -11.09 -21.51
C GLN A 876 -11.95 -12.23 -20.58
N ASP A 877 -12.71 -11.91 -19.54
CA ASP A 877 -13.06 -12.83 -18.47
C ASP A 877 -14.59 -12.98 -18.33
N LEU A 878 -15.08 -14.21 -18.48
CA LEU A 878 -16.46 -14.59 -18.19
C LEU A 878 -16.48 -15.67 -17.10
N PHE A 879 -17.13 -15.36 -15.98
CA PHE A 879 -17.32 -16.29 -14.87
C PHE A 879 -18.80 -16.53 -14.64
N ILE A 880 -19.25 -17.78 -14.75
CA ILE A 880 -20.62 -18.18 -14.44
C ILE A 880 -20.59 -19.21 -13.32
N SER A 881 -21.06 -18.85 -12.13
CA SER A 881 -21.04 -19.73 -10.95
C SER A 881 -22.43 -20.05 -10.46
N TYR A 882 -22.68 -21.33 -10.21
CA TYR A 882 -23.95 -21.91 -9.78
C TYR A 882 -25.15 -21.47 -10.66
N PRO A 883 -25.10 -21.65 -12.00
CA PRO A 883 -26.25 -21.45 -12.86
C PRO A 883 -27.25 -22.61 -12.76
N ALA A 884 -28.33 -22.57 -13.55
CA ALA A 884 -29.25 -23.69 -13.70
C ALA A 884 -28.53 -24.92 -14.30
N GLU A 885 -29.00 -26.13 -13.97
CA GLU A 885 -28.41 -27.39 -14.43
C GLU A 885 -28.44 -27.50 -15.96
N GLU A 886 -29.49 -26.97 -16.59
CA GLU A 886 -29.63 -26.94 -18.05
C GLU A 886 -28.48 -26.18 -18.74
N LEU A 887 -28.00 -25.08 -18.15
CA LEU A 887 -26.86 -24.34 -18.70
C LEU A 887 -25.55 -25.11 -18.52
N VAL A 888 -25.40 -25.82 -17.40
CA VAL A 888 -24.24 -26.68 -17.16
C VAL A 888 -24.21 -27.82 -18.19
N GLU A 889 -25.35 -28.48 -18.42
CA GLU A 889 -25.45 -29.54 -19.41
C GLU A 889 -25.20 -29.04 -20.83
N LEU A 890 -25.71 -27.85 -21.20
CA LEU A 890 -25.48 -27.26 -22.52
C LEU A 890 -23.99 -26.96 -22.79
N LEU A 891 -23.25 -26.53 -21.76
CA LEU A 891 -21.85 -26.16 -21.87
C LEU A 891 -20.90 -27.36 -21.79
N LEU A 892 -21.25 -28.41 -21.04
CA LEU A 892 -20.40 -29.59 -20.81
C LEU A 892 -20.81 -30.83 -21.60
N GLY A 893 -22.06 -30.92 -22.03
CA GLY A 893 -22.63 -32.03 -22.78
C GLY A 893 -22.19 -32.01 -24.24
N GLY A 894 -21.06 -32.67 -24.54
CA GLY A 894 -20.68 -32.96 -25.92
C GLY A 894 -21.73 -33.87 -26.60
N GLY A 895 -22.63 -33.30 -27.39
CA GLY A 895 -23.63 -34.05 -28.15
C GLY A 895 -24.04 -33.31 -29.42
N GLY A 896 -23.45 -33.70 -30.54
CA GLY A 896 -23.93 -33.33 -31.86
C GLY A 896 -25.31 -33.94 -32.11
N GLY A 897 -26.30 -33.09 -32.34
CA GLY A 897 -27.42 -33.38 -33.21
C GLY A 897 -27.30 -32.43 -34.39
N GLU A 898 -27.17 -32.98 -35.60
CA GLU A 898 -27.33 -32.23 -36.85
C GLU A 898 -28.72 -31.58 -36.84
N GLY A 899 -28.76 -30.28 -36.55
CA GLY A 899 -29.99 -29.53 -36.41
C GLY A 899 -29.72 -28.11 -35.97
N ASP A 900 -29.49 -27.26 -36.96
CA ASP A 900 -29.44 -25.79 -36.91
C ASP A 900 -28.07 -25.14 -36.63
N HIS A 901 -27.34 -24.87 -37.72
CA HIS A 901 -26.06 -24.14 -37.75
C HIS A 901 -26.15 -22.67 -37.25
N SER A 902 -27.33 -22.21 -36.84
CA SER A 902 -27.53 -20.86 -36.27
C SER A 902 -27.25 -20.77 -34.76
N ASN A 903 -27.14 -21.89 -34.03
CA ASN A 903 -27.23 -21.90 -32.57
C ASN A 903 -25.99 -22.50 -31.85
N ASP A 904 -24.82 -22.54 -32.52
CA ASP A 904 -23.58 -23.00 -31.90
C ASP A 904 -23.07 -21.98 -30.87
N TRP A 905 -23.38 -22.21 -29.60
CA TRP A 905 -22.95 -21.35 -28.50
C TRP A 905 -21.42 -21.16 -28.46
N ARG A 906 -20.64 -22.13 -28.97
CA ARG A 906 -19.17 -22.03 -29.03
C ARG A 906 -18.71 -20.89 -29.93
N THR A 907 -19.41 -20.65 -31.04
CA THR A 907 -19.10 -19.50 -31.93
C THR A 907 -19.33 -18.17 -31.23
N ARG A 908 -20.36 -18.07 -30.38
CA ARG A 908 -20.73 -16.84 -29.67
C ARG A 908 -19.71 -16.44 -28.61
N VAL A 909 -19.03 -17.41 -27.98
CA VAL A 909 -18.05 -17.16 -26.90
C VAL A 909 -16.57 -17.34 -27.32
N ARG A 910 -16.31 -17.65 -28.60
CA ARG A 910 -14.95 -17.91 -29.12
C ARG A 910 -13.97 -16.75 -28.89
N HIS A 911 -14.47 -15.53 -28.82
CA HIS A 911 -13.67 -14.32 -28.62
C HIS A 911 -13.25 -14.09 -27.16
N ILE A 912 -13.76 -14.88 -26.20
CA ILE A 912 -13.58 -14.66 -24.74
C ILE A 912 -12.47 -15.59 -24.21
N PRO A 913 -11.22 -15.14 -24.02
CA PRO A 913 -10.08 -16.01 -23.71
C PRO A 913 -10.20 -16.78 -22.39
N ASN A 914 -10.90 -16.24 -21.39
CA ASN A 914 -11.07 -16.89 -20.09
C ASN A 914 -12.56 -17.05 -19.80
N PHE A 915 -13.13 -18.20 -20.20
CA PHE A 915 -14.49 -18.57 -19.83
C PHE A 915 -14.48 -19.75 -18.86
N THR A 916 -14.95 -19.50 -17.65
CA THR A 916 -15.05 -20.50 -16.58
C THR A 916 -16.48 -20.62 -16.06
N ILE A 917 -16.93 -21.87 -15.89
CA ILE A 917 -18.17 -22.22 -15.22
C ILE A 917 -17.88 -22.94 -13.90
N SER A 918 -18.60 -22.60 -12.83
CA SER A 918 -18.58 -23.34 -11.56
C SER A 918 -19.99 -23.82 -11.23
N PHE A 919 -20.15 -25.06 -10.75
CA PHE A 919 -21.45 -25.64 -10.37
C PHE A 919 -21.29 -26.72 -9.30
N LYS A 920 -22.40 -27.22 -8.73
CA LYS A 920 -22.34 -28.33 -7.76
C LYS A 920 -22.66 -29.65 -8.45
N ARG A 921 -21.77 -30.63 -8.31
CA ARG A 921 -22.00 -32.04 -8.68
C ARG A 921 -21.62 -32.91 -7.49
N ASP A 922 -22.50 -33.82 -7.05
CA ASP A 922 -22.27 -34.71 -5.90
C ASP A 922 -21.79 -34.02 -4.62
N ARG A 923 -22.40 -32.88 -4.28
CA ARG A 923 -22.05 -32.01 -3.12
C ARG A 923 -20.62 -31.44 -3.16
N LYS A 924 -19.90 -31.55 -4.27
CA LYS A 924 -18.63 -30.87 -4.51
C LYS A 924 -18.85 -29.71 -5.48
N VAL A 925 -18.10 -28.63 -5.26
CA VAL A 925 -17.99 -27.53 -6.21
C VAL A 925 -17.03 -27.98 -7.31
N VAL A 926 -17.51 -27.96 -8.54
CA VAL A 926 -16.75 -28.29 -9.75
C VAL A 926 -16.61 -27.00 -10.54
N GLU A 927 -15.39 -26.67 -10.95
CA GLU A 927 -15.10 -25.50 -11.78
C GLU A 927 -14.41 -25.99 -13.07
N GLU A 928 -15.03 -25.73 -14.21
CA GLU A 928 -14.58 -26.16 -15.53
C GLU A 928 -14.33 -24.94 -16.43
N ARG A 929 -13.20 -24.95 -17.13
CA ARG A 929 -12.93 -23.99 -18.21
C ARG A 929 -13.58 -24.51 -19.47
N ILE A 930 -14.32 -23.65 -20.16
CA ILE A 930 -15.12 -24.04 -21.33
C ILE A 930 -14.31 -23.99 -22.64
N GLN A 931 -13.19 -23.29 -22.64
CA GLN A 931 -12.29 -23.16 -23.80
C GLN A 931 -11.22 -24.24 -23.87
#